data_AF-A0A814RQH5-F1
#
_entry.id   AF-A0A814RQH5-F1
#
_cell.length_a   1.000
_cell.length_b   1.000
_cell.length_c   1.000
_cell.angle_alpha   90.00
_cell.angle_beta   90.00
_cell.angle_gamma   90.00
#
_symmetry.space_group_name_H-M   'P 1'
#
loop_
_entity.id
_entity.type
_entity.pdbx_description
1 polymer ?
#
loop_
_entity_poly.entity_id
_entity_poly.type
_entity_poly.pdbx_seq_one_letter_code
_entity_poly.pdbx_strand_id
1 'polypeptide(L)'
;MKPITHIVPQVAALSDRADKMKMVSKLSTLSIDKSASKIQQAFRKHQARLKLKKQAAWQIHEKLEYSSEQTEAKLKDMFEKLIKASGTLSPSVTKLLHKAGLPVEEKELLRLTNPENIRVEPTYRGPRIEGPITRKVFVDLIEAFQRGQVLHEKYVCEILHQARTILKTIPNFNHVDLSNLRHVFIVGDLHGQLADLLHIFNSNGLPSTDNAYIFNGDFVDRGRNSVEVILLLMVALILYPSSVFLNRGNHEDIMVTVRYGFHNEINHKYRTRKAPLVDLFKDIFSWLPLYSYVDAGKNKIIVMHGGISDKINLKRLNSLARNRYVSIEVPPESKSGGKRLTEEEENEYHQIQDLFWSDPDPRGRRGCRKNDDRKMACFFGADVTQQFLKKYNLSMIIRSHQVKQDGYEYNHGGKVLTVFSASNYCGGSNWGAVVRWDYNEEEPWIISFKTQGVEMEKMSFSKQVTLFEDPAYHSLMEKVMTNKTALLKEFIKADTKKDDHLPLTTWADIMSDVLQVDLPWLILRAKLVQEDADGVLYRSMFDDYILDNPKFQMSNTGIMEDLYMWKDMLLALFNLIDYNHSGFISRNEFADVIKLILYGENGSGDVNDAYVEELTSAMDFDKNGKIDFNEFLESFRIVNVKKPQQINEKSKSRKKSGSINGVIVEHKQAQCAYIVLLLTIYWVTEVVPYGVTSLLPLALFPMLNILPGEVVGHSYFKDITTLFLGSMTLAHAMEYIHLHRRLALFVLSFVGSSIRWSMAGLMCVTSFISMWINNSAAASIMMPVAIAIVDQLENYDMKISENVQEMVPIDIEPAFDVKTIGEDDNDPKRTSHHTTMNENVQRLVPLNDLTKRNKQSTFDYSKLRCGFLIAVAYSSGIGGLTTLVGTGPNIFVKGFVDQMYENDQKLKFEISFGNFFLYALPMGFLMLIFCWFTLQILYNRKDFFRWTKTKKELEREQHLHSILKQQYKDLNVLSWQDMIIGCLFAVLILLWIIRDFSEERWLFIFTKEYATDGTIALFIGSLPLFLPDKNPFQNEWTYKPILPWNHLSKTFPWGVFMLQGAGLAIADGFKTSDLSSTMATFLQFIVGAPNIVIILFVIIISAIFTEFTSNLACASILFPILHSIATIANIHPAYLIMPSCIAVSLSFMLPIATPPNAMILSNESVKVMDLIQAGISIKLFSIVVIFIQSAFALSYIFDIDDMIPLSTNGTLN
;
A
#
# COMPACT_ATOMS: atom_id res chain seq x y z
N MET A 1 3.09 53.68 -13.37
CA MET A 1 2.61 52.51 -12.60
C MET A 1 3.21 51.20 -13.11
N LYS A 2 4.54 51.03 -13.08
CA LYS A 2 5.22 49.76 -13.49
C LYS A 2 5.70 48.81 -12.36
N PRO A 3 5.63 49.09 -11.03
CA PRO A 3 6.11 48.10 -10.04
C PRO A 3 5.08 47.04 -9.59
N ILE A 4 3.77 47.21 -9.84
CA ILE A 4 2.72 46.45 -9.14
C ILE A 4 2.47 45.05 -9.74
N THR A 5 2.74 44.84 -11.03
CA THR A 5 2.45 43.57 -11.74
C THR A 5 3.39 42.41 -11.35
N HIS A 6 4.62 42.68 -10.89
CA HIS A 6 5.56 41.63 -10.47
C HIS A 6 5.36 41.11 -9.04
N ILE A 7 4.53 41.79 -8.24
CA ILE A 7 4.41 41.56 -6.80
C ILE A 7 3.27 40.58 -6.48
N VAL A 8 2.19 40.59 -7.26
CA VAL A 8 0.96 39.81 -7.02
C VAL A 8 1.17 38.28 -7.09
N PRO A 9 1.93 37.73 -8.06
CA PRO A 9 2.20 36.28 -8.11
C PRO A 9 3.01 35.77 -6.91
N GLN A 10 3.88 36.63 -6.36
CA GLN A 10 4.77 36.27 -5.25
C GLN A 10 4.05 36.18 -3.89
N VAL A 11 3.02 37.00 -3.67
CA VAL A 11 2.16 36.90 -2.47
C VAL A 11 1.19 35.71 -2.57
N ALA A 12 0.73 35.40 -3.79
CA ALA A 12 -0.17 34.26 -4.02
C ALA A 12 0.50 32.92 -3.65
N ALA A 13 1.80 32.79 -3.91
CA ALA A 13 2.60 31.59 -3.67
C ALA A 13 2.90 31.24 -2.19
N LEU A 14 2.56 32.10 -1.22
CA LEU A 14 2.71 31.78 0.22
C LEU A 14 1.56 30.85 0.67
N SER A 15 1.85 29.70 1.29
CA SER A 15 0.80 28.72 1.63
C SER A 15 -0.02 29.04 2.88
N ASP A 16 0.57 29.71 3.89
CA ASP A 16 -0.08 29.93 5.19
C ASP A 16 -0.88 31.26 5.26
N ARG A 17 -2.12 31.17 5.74
CA ARG A 17 -3.11 32.26 5.84
C ARG A 17 -2.73 33.30 6.91
N ALA A 18 -2.09 32.88 8.00
CA ALA A 18 -1.67 33.75 9.09
C ALA A 18 -0.48 34.64 8.68
N ASP A 19 0.48 34.06 7.97
CA ASP A 19 1.63 34.78 7.39
C ASP A 19 1.16 35.78 6.32
N LYS A 20 0.21 35.39 5.46
CA LYS A 20 -0.43 36.29 4.49
C LYS A 20 -1.09 37.51 5.16
N MET A 21 -1.84 37.32 6.25
CA MET A 21 -2.52 38.41 6.95
C MET A 21 -1.56 39.34 7.72
N LYS A 22 -0.55 38.81 8.42
CA LYS A 22 0.51 39.60 9.09
C LYS A 22 1.35 40.40 8.10
N MET A 23 1.54 39.87 6.90
CA MET A 23 2.29 40.54 5.86
C MET A 23 1.48 41.68 5.23
N VAL A 24 0.22 41.41 4.88
CA VAL A 24 -0.70 42.41 4.32
C VAL A 24 -0.90 43.60 5.29
N SER A 25 -0.98 43.37 6.60
CA SER A 25 -1.09 44.45 7.60
C SER A 25 0.19 45.28 7.77
N LYS A 26 1.38 44.68 7.55
CA LYS A 26 2.67 45.41 7.56
C LYS A 26 2.97 46.15 6.26
N LEU A 27 2.33 45.77 5.15
CA LEU A 27 2.52 46.35 3.82
C LEU A 27 1.65 47.58 3.58
N SER A 28 0.55 47.75 4.32
CA SER A 28 -0.37 48.88 4.19
C SER A 28 0.16 50.22 4.73
N THR A 29 1.32 50.22 5.42
CA THR A 29 1.93 51.41 6.03
C THR A 29 3.26 51.82 5.39
N LEU A 30 3.69 51.16 4.30
CA LEU A 30 5.01 51.33 3.68
C LEU A 30 4.88 51.82 2.23
N SER A 31 5.89 52.56 1.76
CA SER A 31 5.96 52.97 0.35
C SER A 31 5.99 51.76 -0.59
N ILE A 32 5.50 51.92 -1.82
CA ILE A 32 5.35 50.83 -2.81
C ILE A 32 6.65 50.05 -2.99
N ASP A 33 7.81 50.71 -3.02
CA ASP A 33 9.11 50.06 -3.17
C ASP A 33 9.52 49.25 -1.92
N LYS A 34 9.20 49.74 -0.71
CA LYS A 34 9.42 48.98 0.53
C LYS A 34 8.49 47.77 0.64
N SER A 35 7.27 47.90 0.11
CA SER A 35 6.29 46.80 0.08
C SER A 35 6.65 45.72 -0.94
N ALA A 36 7.12 46.11 -2.13
CA ALA A 36 7.67 45.20 -3.14
C ALA A 36 8.87 44.42 -2.60
N SER A 37 9.81 45.11 -1.95
CA SER A 37 10.99 44.50 -1.36
C SER A 37 10.65 43.48 -0.27
N LYS A 38 9.67 43.79 0.60
CA LYS A 38 9.20 42.83 1.61
C LYS A 38 8.51 41.61 1.01
N ILE A 39 7.74 41.77 -0.07
CA ILE A 39 7.09 40.66 -0.79
C ILE A 39 8.11 39.75 -1.44
N GLN A 40 9.08 40.34 -2.15
CA GLN A 40 10.20 39.59 -2.70
C GLN A 40 10.99 38.88 -1.59
N GLN A 41 11.19 39.53 -0.44
CA GLN A 41 11.86 38.94 0.71
C GLN A 41 11.08 37.74 1.27
N ALA A 42 9.75 37.83 1.42
CA ALA A 42 8.95 36.72 1.93
C ALA A 42 8.82 35.57 0.93
N PHE A 43 8.69 35.88 -0.36
CA PHE A 43 8.69 34.86 -1.41
C PHE A 43 10.03 34.13 -1.50
N ARG A 44 11.15 34.88 -1.48
CA ARG A 44 12.50 34.29 -1.39
C ARG A 44 12.65 33.46 -0.12
N LYS A 45 12.12 33.91 1.02
CA LYS A 45 12.12 33.16 2.28
C LYS A 45 11.28 31.88 2.21
N HIS A 46 10.13 31.91 1.52
CA HIS A 46 9.28 30.74 1.33
C HIS A 46 9.90 29.73 0.36
N GLN A 47 10.43 30.19 -0.78
CA GLN A 47 11.20 29.36 -1.70
C GLN A 47 12.43 28.75 -1.02
N ALA A 48 13.15 29.54 -0.21
CA ALA A 48 14.25 29.02 0.61
C ALA A 48 13.78 27.97 1.61
N ARG A 49 12.63 28.16 2.28
CA ARG A 49 12.03 27.16 3.18
C ARG A 49 11.65 25.87 2.45
N LEU A 50 11.03 25.94 1.27
CA LEU A 50 10.67 24.77 0.48
C LEU A 50 11.92 24.02 -0.01
N LYS A 51 12.95 24.74 -0.47
CA LYS A 51 14.25 24.14 -0.81
C LYS A 51 14.90 23.48 0.40
N LEU A 52 14.87 24.12 1.56
CA LEU A 52 15.44 23.60 2.79
C LEU A 52 14.68 22.37 3.31
N LYS A 53 13.35 22.33 3.16
CA LYS A 53 12.54 21.13 3.42
C LYS A 53 12.89 19.97 2.49
N LYS A 54 13.00 20.24 1.19
CA LYS A 54 13.43 19.25 0.20
C LYS A 54 14.83 18.71 0.53
N GLN A 55 15.76 19.60 0.88
CA GLN A 55 17.11 19.23 1.30
C GLN A 55 17.11 18.41 2.59
N ALA A 56 16.27 18.76 3.57
CA ALA A 56 16.15 18.00 4.81
C ALA A 56 15.56 16.60 4.58
N ALA A 57 14.50 16.48 3.76
CA ALA A 57 13.94 15.18 3.36
C ALA A 57 14.97 14.32 2.61
N TRP A 58 15.75 14.94 1.73
CA TRP A 58 16.86 14.27 1.04
C TRP A 58 17.94 13.78 2.02
N GLN A 59 18.38 14.63 2.95
CA GLN A 59 19.35 14.26 3.97
C GLN A 59 18.85 13.12 4.86
N ILE A 60 17.56 13.10 5.19
CA ILE A 60 16.95 11.97 5.88
C ILE A 60 17.13 10.69 5.07
N HIS A 61 16.73 10.69 3.80
CA HIS A 61 16.83 9.50 2.96
C HIS A 61 18.27 9.01 2.81
N GLU A 62 19.20 9.90 2.45
CA GLU A 62 20.63 9.61 2.30
C GLU A 62 21.24 9.04 3.60
N LYS A 63 20.97 9.68 4.75
CA LYS A 63 21.56 9.26 6.03
C LYS A 63 20.92 7.99 6.60
N LEU A 64 19.64 7.76 6.34
CA LEU A 64 19.00 6.48 6.68
C LEU A 64 19.57 5.34 5.85
N GLU A 65 19.84 5.57 4.56
CA GLU A 65 20.46 4.59 3.68
C GLU A 65 21.88 4.24 4.15
N TYR A 66 22.74 5.23 4.42
CA TYR A 66 24.06 4.97 5.00
C TYR A 66 23.97 4.23 6.33
N SER A 67 22.98 4.57 7.18
CA SER A 67 22.79 3.88 8.45
C SER A 67 22.27 2.44 8.28
N SER A 68 21.51 2.14 7.21
CA SER A 68 21.12 0.77 6.87
C SER A 68 22.34 -0.08 6.49
N GLU A 69 23.27 0.49 5.73
CA GLU A 69 24.54 -0.15 5.40
C GLU A 69 25.47 -0.31 6.62
N GLN A 70 25.46 0.61 7.59
CA GLN A 70 26.22 0.42 8.84
C GLN A 70 25.81 -0.82 9.64
N THR A 71 24.56 -1.27 9.49
CA THR A 71 24.09 -2.52 10.11
C THR A 71 24.83 -3.73 9.52
N GLU A 72 25.33 -3.63 8.27
CA GLU A 72 26.23 -4.61 7.61
C GLU A 72 27.57 -4.73 8.33
N ALA A 73 28.20 -3.63 8.69
CA ALA A 73 29.47 -3.65 9.37
C ALA A 73 29.39 -4.19 10.81
N LYS A 74 28.26 -4.02 11.50
CA LYS A 74 28.02 -4.67 12.81
C LYS A 74 27.84 -6.18 12.66
N LEU A 75 27.17 -6.62 11.60
CA LEU A 75 27.06 -8.04 11.26
C LEU A 75 28.45 -8.62 10.97
N LYS A 76 29.26 -7.92 10.15
CA LYS A 76 30.66 -8.27 9.88
C LYS A 76 31.51 -8.29 11.15
N ASP A 77 31.37 -7.33 12.07
CA ASP A 77 32.08 -7.32 13.37
C ASP A 77 31.62 -8.47 14.28
N MET A 78 30.35 -8.84 14.27
CA MET A 78 29.84 -10.03 14.95
C MET A 78 30.43 -11.32 14.35
N PHE A 79 30.45 -11.45 13.03
CA PHE A 79 31.07 -12.58 12.33
C PHE A 79 32.59 -12.61 12.53
N GLU A 80 33.27 -11.47 12.48
CA GLU A 80 34.70 -11.35 12.79
C GLU A 80 34.99 -11.68 14.26
N LYS A 81 34.10 -11.35 15.20
CA LYS A 81 34.22 -11.74 16.61
C LYS A 81 33.98 -13.23 16.81
N LEU A 82 33.03 -13.84 16.10
CA LEU A 82 32.83 -15.28 16.06
C LEU A 82 34.06 -15.99 15.46
N ILE A 83 34.62 -15.45 14.37
CA ILE A 83 35.84 -15.95 13.71
C ILE A 83 37.08 -15.71 14.59
N LYS A 84 37.18 -14.60 15.33
CA LYS A 84 38.30 -14.34 16.27
C LYS A 84 38.20 -15.18 17.55
N ALA A 85 36.98 -15.43 18.05
CA ALA A 85 36.72 -16.40 19.12
C ALA A 85 37.01 -17.84 18.67
N SER A 86 36.97 -18.10 17.35
CA SER A 86 37.28 -19.40 16.73
C SER A 86 38.76 -19.79 16.65
N GLY A 87 39.64 -19.18 17.45
CA GLY A 87 41.10 -19.44 17.44
C GLY A 87 41.51 -20.92 17.53
N THR A 88 40.57 -21.80 17.90
CA THR A 88 40.71 -23.25 18.05
C THR A 88 39.71 -24.08 17.24
N LEU A 89 39.16 -23.58 16.12
CA LEU A 89 38.18 -24.34 15.32
C LEU A 89 38.79 -25.22 14.21
N SER A 90 38.09 -26.35 13.98
CA SER A 90 38.40 -27.47 13.08
C SER A 90 38.30 -27.10 11.59
N PRO A 91 39.09 -27.71 10.69
CA PRO A 91 39.04 -27.49 9.24
C PRO A 91 37.64 -27.52 8.62
N SER A 92 36.70 -28.27 9.21
CA SER A 92 35.31 -28.40 8.74
C SER A 92 34.46 -27.15 8.92
N VAL A 93 34.76 -26.33 9.92
CA VAL A 93 34.01 -25.09 10.23
C VAL A 93 34.54 -23.91 9.42
N THR A 94 35.86 -23.85 9.20
CA THR A 94 36.45 -22.99 8.18
C THR A 94 35.78 -23.30 6.85
N LYS A 95 35.60 -24.58 6.50
CA LYS A 95 34.87 -25.09 5.32
C LYS A 95 33.37 -24.78 5.27
N LEU A 96 32.71 -24.39 6.38
CA LEU A 96 31.27 -24.09 6.45
C LEU A 96 30.98 -22.61 6.19
N LEU A 97 31.72 -21.72 6.86
CA LEU A 97 31.76 -20.28 6.55
C LEU A 97 32.37 -20.05 5.17
N HIS A 98 33.38 -20.87 4.82
CA HIS A 98 33.82 -20.98 3.44
C HIS A 98 32.72 -21.58 2.57
N LYS A 99 31.97 -22.64 2.88
CA LYS A 99 30.90 -23.18 1.99
C LYS A 99 29.80 -22.16 1.62
N ALA A 100 29.41 -21.27 2.52
CA ALA A 100 28.44 -20.21 2.22
C ALA A 100 29.00 -19.15 1.22
N GLY A 101 30.33 -19.08 1.05
CA GLY A 101 31.05 -18.21 0.13
C GLY A 101 32.12 -18.89 -0.75
N LEU A 102 32.15 -20.22 -0.82
CA LEU A 102 33.11 -21.00 -1.58
C LEU A 102 32.48 -21.20 -2.93
N PRO A 103 33.26 -21.06 -4.00
CA PRO A 103 32.81 -21.57 -5.28
C PRO A 103 32.45 -23.04 -5.09
N VAL A 104 31.20 -23.39 -5.36
CA VAL A 104 30.85 -24.76 -5.76
C VAL A 104 31.91 -25.18 -6.76
N GLU A 105 32.53 -26.35 -6.57
CA GLU A 105 33.59 -26.81 -7.48
C GLU A 105 33.11 -26.57 -8.91
N GLU A 106 33.91 -25.84 -9.70
CA GLU A 106 33.47 -25.31 -10.99
C GLU A 106 32.81 -26.41 -11.86
N LYS A 107 33.35 -27.63 -11.80
CA LYS A 107 32.80 -28.80 -12.48
C LYS A 107 31.37 -29.14 -12.05
N GLU A 108 31.10 -29.09 -10.75
CA GLU A 108 29.78 -29.38 -10.19
C GLU A 108 28.78 -28.25 -10.48
N LEU A 109 29.21 -26.98 -10.39
CA LEU A 109 28.36 -25.85 -10.76
C LEU A 109 27.94 -25.93 -12.23
N LEU A 110 28.88 -26.21 -13.13
CA LEU A 110 28.62 -26.38 -14.56
C LEU A 110 27.73 -27.60 -14.84
N ARG A 111 27.87 -28.68 -14.06
CA ARG A 111 27.01 -29.87 -14.18
C ARG A 111 25.55 -29.57 -13.80
N LEU A 112 25.35 -28.90 -12.67
CA LEU A 112 24.02 -28.58 -12.13
C LEU A 112 23.27 -27.54 -12.98
N THR A 113 24.01 -26.63 -13.61
CA THR A 113 23.48 -25.53 -14.42
C THR A 113 23.59 -25.77 -15.92
N ASN A 114 23.92 -26.99 -16.37
CA ASN A 114 24.02 -27.30 -17.80
C ASN A 114 22.63 -27.16 -18.48
N PRO A 115 22.45 -26.24 -19.45
CA PRO A 115 21.17 -26.01 -20.13
C PRO A 115 20.60 -27.24 -20.85
N GLU A 116 21.45 -28.18 -21.28
CA GLU A 116 21.02 -29.42 -21.94
C GLU A 116 20.24 -30.36 -21.00
N ASN A 117 20.54 -30.30 -19.70
CA ASN A 117 19.89 -31.10 -18.67
C ASN A 117 18.57 -30.46 -18.16
N ILE A 118 18.16 -29.34 -18.75
CA ILE A 118 16.99 -28.56 -18.33
C ILE A 118 15.90 -28.68 -19.39
N ARG A 119 14.84 -29.45 -19.08
CA ARG A 119 13.67 -29.58 -19.94
C ARG A 119 12.78 -28.34 -19.80
N VAL A 120 12.36 -27.77 -20.92
CA VAL A 120 11.35 -26.70 -20.95
C VAL A 120 9.97 -27.34 -21.02
N GLU A 121 9.07 -27.01 -20.10
CA GLU A 121 7.72 -27.55 -20.10
C GLU A 121 6.92 -27.03 -21.32
N PRO A 122 6.03 -27.84 -21.91
CA PRO A 122 5.15 -27.39 -22.99
C PRO A 122 4.22 -26.23 -22.60
N THR A 123 3.98 -26.06 -21.30
CA THR A 123 3.14 -25.00 -20.72
C THR A 123 3.85 -23.64 -20.66
N TYR A 124 5.17 -23.58 -20.84
CA TYR A 124 5.93 -22.34 -20.84
C TYR A 124 5.61 -21.48 -22.08
N ARG A 125 5.03 -20.29 -21.83
CA ARG A 125 4.58 -19.32 -22.85
C ARG A 125 5.48 -18.08 -22.96
N GLY A 126 6.57 -18.01 -22.19
CA GLY A 126 7.50 -16.88 -22.23
C GLY A 126 8.50 -16.94 -23.40
N PRO A 127 9.44 -15.98 -23.48
CA PRO A 127 10.42 -15.91 -24.56
C PRO A 127 11.30 -17.17 -24.65
N ARG A 128 11.55 -17.64 -25.86
CA ARG A 128 12.39 -18.81 -26.15
C ARG A 128 13.60 -18.39 -26.97
N ILE A 129 14.79 -18.87 -26.58
CA ILE A 129 16.03 -18.65 -27.32
C ILE A 129 16.29 -19.90 -28.14
N GLU A 130 16.25 -19.78 -29.46
CA GLU A 130 16.51 -20.86 -30.40
C GLU A 130 17.75 -20.52 -31.22
N GLY A 131 18.85 -21.24 -30.97
CA GLY A 131 20.13 -21.00 -31.64
C GLY A 131 20.96 -19.87 -30.99
N PRO A 132 21.95 -19.31 -31.70
CA PRO A 132 22.86 -18.31 -31.13
C PRO A 132 22.11 -17.03 -30.74
N ILE A 133 22.61 -16.36 -29.71
CA ILE A 133 22.07 -15.06 -29.27
C ILE A 133 22.30 -14.04 -30.40
N THR A 134 21.20 -13.48 -30.92
CA THR A 134 21.22 -12.48 -32.00
C THR A 134 20.59 -11.17 -31.54
N ARG A 135 20.77 -10.09 -32.32
CA ARG A 135 20.10 -8.81 -32.08
C ARG A 135 18.57 -8.95 -31.97
N LYS A 136 17.97 -9.89 -32.73
CA LYS A 136 16.53 -10.17 -32.64
C LYS A 136 16.15 -10.70 -31.25
N VAL A 137 16.90 -11.68 -30.74
CA VAL A 137 16.71 -12.21 -29.36
C VAL A 137 16.79 -11.09 -28.33
N PHE A 138 17.74 -10.16 -28.48
CA PHE A 138 17.88 -9.03 -27.56
C PHE A 138 16.65 -8.11 -27.54
N VAL A 139 16.10 -7.77 -28.70
CA VAL A 139 14.87 -6.96 -28.81
C VAL A 139 13.64 -7.72 -28.30
N ASP A 140 13.52 -9.01 -28.64
CA ASP A 140 12.42 -9.86 -28.19
C ASP A 140 12.40 -9.99 -26.65
N LEU A 141 13.59 -10.08 -26.02
CA LEU A 141 13.72 -10.09 -24.56
C LEU A 141 13.34 -8.73 -23.94
N ILE A 142 13.73 -7.61 -24.54
CA ILE A 142 13.33 -6.28 -24.09
C ILE A 142 11.79 -6.16 -24.09
N GLU A 143 11.12 -6.56 -25.18
CA GLU A 143 9.66 -6.52 -25.26
C GLU A 143 8.99 -7.48 -24.27
N ALA A 144 9.53 -8.68 -24.10
CA ALA A 144 9.01 -9.66 -23.16
C ALA A 144 9.10 -9.16 -21.71
N PHE A 145 10.25 -8.60 -21.33
CA PHE A 145 10.48 -8.06 -19.97
C PHE A 145 9.63 -6.81 -19.70
N GLN A 146 9.42 -5.94 -20.71
CA GLN A 146 8.47 -4.83 -20.61
C GLN A 146 7.03 -5.30 -20.33
N ARG A 147 6.63 -6.47 -20.83
CA ARG A 147 5.32 -7.08 -20.59
C ARG A 147 5.28 -7.91 -19.29
N GLY A 148 6.35 -7.92 -18.49
CA GLY A 148 6.45 -8.67 -17.25
C GLY A 148 6.56 -10.20 -17.45
N GLN A 149 7.02 -10.67 -18.61
CA GLN A 149 7.24 -12.09 -18.86
C GLN A 149 8.57 -12.55 -18.25
N VAL A 150 8.58 -13.74 -17.63
CA VAL A 150 9.76 -14.34 -17.01
C VAL A 150 10.47 -15.28 -18.00
N LEU A 151 11.79 -15.12 -18.16
CA LEU A 151 12.61 -16.01 -18.98
C LEU A 151 12.77 -17.38 -18.28
N HIS A 152 12.71 -18.49 -19.03
CA HIS A 152 12.85 -19.83 -18.45
C HIS A 152 14.29 -20.10 -17.93
N GLU A 153 14.43 -20.84 -16.82
CA GLU A 153 15.73 -21.16 -16.17
C GLU A 153 16.77 -21.77 -17.13
N LYS A 154 16.32 -22.54 -18.13
CA LYS A 154 17.17 -23.06 -19.22
C LYS A 154 17.91 -21.93 -19.95
N TYR A 155 17.17 -20.93 -20.43
CA TYR A 155 17.72 -19.84 -21.24
C TYR A 155 18.51 -18.85 -20.40
N VAL A 156 18.16 -18.71 -19.11
CA VAL A 156 18.96 -17.97 -18.13
C VAL A 156 20.35 -18.61 -18.01
N CYS A 157 20.42 -19.92 -17.78
CA CYS A 157 21.71 -20.63 -17.72
C CYS A 157 22.49 -20.49 -19.03
N GLU A 158 21.82 -20.57 -20.19
CA GLU A 158 22.44 -20.43 -21.50
C GLU A 158 23.10 -19.06 -21.71
N ILE A 159 22.41 -17.96 -21.37
CA ILE A 159 22.97 -16.60 -21.41
C ILE A 159 24.17 -16.49 -20.46
N LEU A 160 24.01 -16.95 -19.22
CA LEU A 160 25.04 -16.79 -18.20
C LEU A 160 26.30 -17.60 -18.54
N HIS A 161 26.20 -18.83 -19.04
CA HIS A 161 27.38 -19.62 -19.46
C HIS A 161 28.15 -18.97 -20.61
N GLN A 162 27.44 -18.38 -21.59
CA GLN A 162 28.07 -17.65 -22.68
C GLN A 162 28.78 -16.39 -22.17
N ALA A 163 28.10 -15.59 -21.35
CA ALA A 163 28.69 -14.39 -20.74
C ALA A 163 29.90 -14.73 -19.86
N ARG A 164 29.81 -15.81 -19.07
CA ARG A 164 30.91 -16.33 -18.24
C ARG A 164 32.18 -16.59 -19.04
N THR A 165 32.02 -17.24 -20.20
CA THR A 165 33.14 -17.59 -21.08
C THR A 165 33.86 -16.33 -21.56
N ILE A 166 33.10 -15.29 -21.92
CA ILE A 166 33.65 -13.99 -22.31
C ILE A 166 34.34 -13.33 -21.11
N LEU A 167 33.66 -13.18 -19.98
CA LEU A 167 34.17 -12.51 -18.78
C LEU A 167 35.48 -13.13 -18.28
N LYS A 168 35.64 -14.46 -18.31
CA LYS A 168 36.89 -15.14 -17.95
C LYS A 168 38.09 -14.74 -18.82
N THR A 169 37.86 -14.35 -20.07
CA THR A 169 38.92 -13.94 -21.01
C THR A 169 39.29 -12.46 -20.89
N ILE A 170 38.39 -11.64 -20.33
CA ILE A 170 38.62 -10.20 -20.15
C ILE A 170 39.61 -9.97 -18.99
N PRO A 171 40.55 -9.02 -19.12
CA PRO A 171 41.43 -8.63 -18.01
C PRO A 171 40.66 -8.00 -16.84
N ASN A 172 41.35 -7.66 -15.75
CA ASN A 172 40.71 -7.07 -14.57
C ASN A 172 40.13 -5.66 -14.81
N PHE A 173 40.40 -5.04 -15.94
CA PHE A 173 39.85 -3.73 -16.29
C PHE A 173 39.50 -3.69 -17.78
N ASN A 174 38.49 -2.89 -18.12
CA ASN A 174 38.13 -2.66 -19.51
C ASN A 174 39.01 -1.53 -20.09
N HIS A 175 39.58 -1.72 -21.27
CA HIS A 175 40.28 -0.65 -22.00
C HIS A 175 39.38 -0.15 -23.14
N VAL A 176 38.92 1.08 -23.02
CA VAL A 176 38.00 1.72 -23.98
C VAL A 176 38.75 2.78 -24.75
N ASP A 177 38.98 2.54 -26.03
CA ASP A 177 39.68 3.46 -26.92
C ASP A 177 38.68 4.20 -27.82
N LEU A 178 38.46 5.49 -27.53
CA LEU A 178 37.49 6.29 -28.28
C LEU A 178 37.98 6.71 -29.66
N SER A 179 39.25 6.52 -30.00
CA SER A 179 39.73 6.72 -31.37
C SER A 179 39.03 5.78 -32.36
N ASN A 180 38.58 4.61 -31.88
CA ASN A 180 37.86 3.61 -32.66
C ASN A 180 36.32 3.71 -32.49
N LEU A 181 35.82 4.14 -31.33
CA LEU A 181 34.39 4.12 -30.99
C LEU A 181 33.66 5.46 -31.16
N ARG A 182 34.38 6.58 -31.35
CA ARG A 182 33.89 7.97 -31.41
C ARG A 182 33.30 8.51 -30.11
N HIS A 183 32.45 7.75 -29.43
CA HIS A 183 31.84 8.12 -28.15
C HIS A 183 31.58 6.91 -27.26
N VAL A 184 31.32 7.16 -25.97
CA VAL A 184 30.86 6.15 -25.01
C VAL A 184 29.86 6.74 -24.02
N PHE A 185 28.84 5.96 -23.68
CA PHE A 185 27.89 6.27 -22.61
C PHE A 185 28.28 5.54 -21.33
N ILE A 186 28.47 6.26 -20.23
CA ILE A 186 28.77 5.73 -18.90
C ILE A 186 27.49 5.82 -18.07
N VAL A 187 26.96 4.65 -17.74
CA VAL A 187 25.78 4.42 -16.92
C VAL A 187 26.25 4.04 -15.51
N GLY A 188 25.73 4.74 -14.50
CA GLY A 188 25.99 4.43 -13.10
C GLY A 188 25.02 3.39 -12.55
N ASP A 189 24.74 3.48 -11.25
CA ASP A 189 23.96 2.48 -10.52
C ASP A 189 22.53 2.37 -11.08
N LEU A 190 22.05 1.13 -11.25
CA LEU A 190 20.73 0.82 -11.83
C LEU A 190 19.79 0.12 -10.85
N HIS A 191 20.31 -0.66 -9.90
CA HIS A 191 19.56 -1.33 -8.84
C HIS A 191 18.26 -2.00 -9.33
N GLY A 192 18.36 -2.83 -10.38
CA GLY A 192 17.20 -3.57 -10.90
C GLY A 192 16.04 -2.71 -11.43
N GLN A 193 16.26 -1.42 -11.72
CA GLN A 193 15.24 -0.53 -12.30
C GLN A 193 15.18 -0.66 -13.83
N LEU A 194 14.46 -1.68 -14.31
CA LEU A 194 14.30 -1.95 -15.75
C LEU A 194 13.76 -0.75 -16.53
N ALA A 195 12.84 0.04 -15.96
CA ALA A 195 12.29 1.21 -16.63
C ALA A 195 13.36 2.28 -16.95
N ASP A 196 14.31 2.51 -16.04
CA ASP A 196 15.41 3.45 -16.26
C ASP A 196 16.37 2.94 -17.35
N LEU A 197 16.74 1.65 -17.30
CA LEU A 197 17.58 1.03 -18.33
C LEU A 197 16.95 1.15 -19.73
N LEU A 198 15.64 0.88 -19.83
CA LEU A 198 14.91 0.99 -21.09
C LEU A 198 14.79 2.44 -21.56
N HIS A 199 14.62 3.40 -20.64
CA HIS A 199 14.66 4.82 -20.97
C HIS A 199 16.03 5.21 -21.54
N ILE A 200 17.13 4.75 -20.92
CA ILE A 200 18.49 4.99 -21.40
C ILE A 200 18.68 4.45 -22.82
N PHE A 201 18.21 3.22 -23.10
CA PHE A 201 18.28 2.64 -24.44
C PHE A 201 17.39 3.35 -25.46
N ASN A 202 16.20 3.81 -25.06
CA ASN A 202 15.30 4.51 -25.96
C ASN A 202 15.83 5.91 -26.31
N SER A 203 16.41 6.62 -25.33
CA SER A 203 16.91 7.99 -25.49
C SER A 203 18.28 8.05 -26.18
N ASN A 204 19.15 7.06 -25.94
CA ASN A 204 20.54 7.08 -26.43
C ASN A 204 20.82 6.01 -27.51
N GLY A 205 19.83 5.19 -27.86
CA GLY A 205 19.97 4.05 -28.76
C GLY A 205 20.37 2.76 -28.06
N LEU A 206 20.15 1.62 -28.72
CA LEU A 206 20.63 0.34 -28.22
C LEU A 206 22.15 0.21 -28.39
N PRO A 207 22.82 -0.62 -27.56
CA PRO A 207 24.21 -1.00 -27.79
C PRO A 207 24.43 -1.53 -29.20
N SER A 208 25.53 -1.11 -29.82
CA SER A 208 25.96 -1.58 -31.14
C SER A 208 27.47 -1.35 -31.30
N THR A 209 28.05 -1.78 -32.42
CA THR A 209 29.47 -1.54 -32.73
C THR A 209 29.83 -0.06 -32.69
N ASP A 210 28.91 0.82 -33.12
CA ASP A 210 29.10 2.28 -33.17
C ASP A 210 28.50 3.01 -31.94
N ASN A 211 27.90 2.28 -31.00
CA ASN A 211 27.24 2.86 -29.84
C ASN A 211 27.67 2.14 -28.57
N ALA A 212 28.73 2.65 -27.93
CA ALA A 212 29.38 2.00 -26.81
C ALA A 212 28.80 2.42 -25.44
N TYR A 213 28.77 1.46 -24.51
CA TYR A 213 28.29 1.63 -23.14
C TYR A 213 29.27 1.07 -22.12
N ILE A 214 29.49 1.81 -21.03
CA ILE A 214 30.11 1.34 -19.79
C ILE A 214 29.01 1.33 -18.72
N PHE A 215 28.71 0.17 -18.15
CA PHE A 215 27.82 0.05 -16.99
C PHE A 215 28.66 -0.15 -15.73
N ASN A 216 28.57 0.77 -14.78
CA ASN A 216 29.52 0.93 -13.69
C ASN A 216 29.05 0.33 -12.35
N GLY A 217 28.68 -0.95 -12.36
CA GLY A 217 28.26 -1.69 -11.17
C GLY A 217 26.83 -1.41 -10.70
N ASP A 218 26.41 -2.12 -9.66
CA ASP A 218 25.12 -2.01 -8.99
C ASP A 218 23.94 -2.19 -9.95
N PHE A 219 23.95 -3.33 -10.63
CA PHE A 219 22.94 -3.76 -11.60
C PHE A 219 21.70 -4.34 -10.93
N VAL A 220 21.87 -4.91 -9.74
CA VAL A 220 20.87 -5.71 -9.02
C VAL A 220 20.51 -5.11 -7.66
N ASP A 221 19.51 -5.69 -7.00
CA ASP A 221 18.93 -5.29 -5.70
C ASP A 221 18.03 -4.04 -5.73
N ARG A 222 17.20 -3.87 -4.70
CA ARG A 222 16.27 -2.74 -4.44
C ARG A 222 15.13 -2.55 -5.46
N GLY A 223 15.41 -2.69 -6.76
CA GLY A 223 14.42 -2.69 -7.83
C GLY A 223 13.69 -4.02 -7.96
N ARG A 224 12.58 -4.02 -8.70
CA ARG A 224 11.72 -5.21 -8.88
C ARG A 224 12.20 -6.16 -10.00
N ASN A 225 13.17 -5.71 -10.80
CA ASN A 225 13.53 -6.33 -12.07
C ASN A 225 15.04 -6.57 -12.23
N SER A 226 15.72 -6.93 -11.14
CA SER A 226 17.17 -7.14 -11.14
C SER A 226 17.59 -8.26 -12.11
N VAL A 227 16.83 -9.36 -12.14
CA VAL A 227 17.09 -10.49 -13.05
C VAL A 227 16.96 -10.07 -14.51
N GLU A 228 15.95 -9.26 -14.86
CA GLU A 228 15.81 -8.77 -16.23
C GLU A 228 16.93 -7.80 -16.61
N VAL A 229 17.29 -6.87 -15.74
CA VAL A 229 18.38 -5.91 -15.96
C VAL A 229 19.69 -6.63 -16.22
N ILE A 230 20.12 -7.52 -15.33
CA ILE A 230 21.39 -8.23 -15.48
C ILE A 230 21.40 -9.11 -16.74
N LEU A 231 20.28 -9.77 -17.08
CA LEU A 231 20.20 -10.60 -18.29
C LEU A 231 20.31 -9.77 -19.57
N LEU A 232 19.68 -8.59 -19.63
CA LEU A 232 19.83 -7.69 -20.78
C LEU A 232 21.27 -7.19 -20.93
N LEU A 233 21.96 -6.88 -19.82
CA LEU A 233 23.36 -6.48 -19.84
C LEU A 233 24.27 -7.63 -20.31
N MET A 234 24.01 -8.86 -19.87
CA MET A 234 24.76 -10.05 -20.33
C MET A 234 24.55 -10.33 -21.81
N VAL A 235 23.32 -10.22 -22.31
CA VAL A 235 23.01 -10.35 -23.74
C VAL A 235 23.70 -9.26 -24.56
N ALA A 236 23.71 -8.02 -24.07
CA ALA A 236 24.41 -6.92 -24.72
C ALA A 236 25.94 -7.14 -24.78
N LEU A 237 26.54 -7.66 -23.70
CA LEU A 237 27.95 -8.04 -23.65
C LEU A 237 28.27 -9.17 -24.65
N ILE A 238 27.42 -10.19 -24.75
CA ILE A 238 27.61 -11.30 -25.69
C ILE A 238 27.55 -10.82 -27.14
N LEU A 239 26.63 -9.92 -27.47
CA LEU A 239 26.46 -9.39 -28.81
C LEU A 239 27.55 -8.39 -29.22
N TYR A 240 28.00 -7.56 -28.28
CA TYR A 240 28.90 -6.43 -28.55
C TYR A 240 30.07 -6.36 -27.55
N PRO A 241 30.92 -7.39 -27.46
CA PRO A 241 31.99 -7.46 -26.46
C PRO A 241 33.07 -6.36 -26.61
N SER A 242 33.13 -5.68 -27.76
CA SER A 242 34.04 -4.55 -28.00
C SER A 242 33.43 -3.17 -27.74
N SER A 243 32.12 -3.11 -27.45
CA SER A 243 31.40 -1.85 -27.26
C SER A 243 30.56 -1.82 -25.98
N VAL A 244 30.33 -2.96 -25.32
CA VAL A 244 29.64 -3.04 -24.03
C VAL A 244 30.62 -3.50 -22.96
N PHE A 245 30.83 -2.66 -21.96
CA PHE A 245 31.76 -2.87 -20.88
C PHE A 245 31.00 -2.87 -19.55
N LEU A 246 31.20 -3.89 -18.74
CA LEU A 246 30.60 -4.00 -17.41
C LEU A 246 31.72 -3.90 -16.37
N ASN A 247 31.53 -3.05 -15.35
CA ASN A 247 32.34 -3.06 -14.15
C ASN A 247 31.54 -3.66 -12.99
N ARG A 248 32.23 -4.26 -12.02
CA ARG A 248 31.64 -4.73 -10.77
C ARG A 248 31.29 -3.55 -9.86
N GLY A 249 30.15 -3.61 -9.18
CA GLY A 249 29.78 -2.73 -8.07
C GLY A 249 29.81 -3.46 -6.72
N ASN A 250 29.41 -2.77 -5.64
CA ASN A 250 29.34 -3.40 -4.32
C ASN A 250 28.11 -4.31 -4.18
N HIS A 251 27.06 -4.12 -4.98
CA HIS A 251 25.86 -4.98 -4.99
C HIS A 251 26.03 -6.26 -5.81
N GLU A 252 27.06 -6.38 -6.63
CA GLU A 252 27.49 -7.65 -7.21
C GLU A 252 28.27 -8.50 -6.19
N ASP A 253 27.65 -8.70 -5.01
CA ASP A 253 28.15 -9.39 -3.84
C ASP A 253 27.04 -10.24 -3.20
N ILE A 254 27.40 -11.42 -2.70
CA ILE A 254 26.42 -12.33 -2.10
C ILE A 254 25.82 -11.80 -0.79
N MET A 255 26.64 -11.22 0.09
CA MET A 255 26.20 -10.73 1.39
C MET A 255 25.20 -9.58 1.22
N VAL A 256 25.39 -8.78 0.17
CA VAL A 256 24.51 -7.68 -0.20
C VAL A 256 23.21 -8.20 -0.82
N THR A 257 23.30 -9.11 -1.80
CA THR A 257 22.13 -9.63 -2.53
C THR A 257 21.17 -10.50 -1.72
N VAL A 258 21.65 -11.16 -0.66
CA VAL A 258 20.79 -11.90 0.29
C VAL A 258 19.90 -10.94 1.09
N ARG A 259 20.38 -9.74 1.40
CA ARG A 259 19.68 -8.74 2.21
C ARG A 259 18.70 -7.90 1.40
N TYR A 260 19.12 -7.43 0.22
CA TYR A 260 18.38 -6.42 -0.55
C TYR A 260 17.50 -6.99 -1.66
N GLY A 261 17.22 -8.28 -1.59
CA GLY A 261 16.08 -8.89 -2.25
C GLY A 261 16.36 -9.53 -3.59
N PHE A 262 17.57 -9.41 -4.18
CA PHE A 262 17.88 -10.13 -5.41
C PHE A 262 17.77 -11.65 -5.25
N HIS A 263 18.25 -12.19 -4.12
CA HIS A 263 18.08 -13.61 -3.82
C HIS A 263 16.59 -14.00 -3.72
N ASN A 264 15.77 -13.16 -3.08
CA ASN A 264 14.33 -13.36 -2.97
C ASN A 264 13.63 -13.29 -4.34
N GLU A 265 14.08 -12.39 -5.23
CA GLU A 265 13.58 -12.26 -6.59
C GLU A 265 13.82 -13.54 -7.41
N ILE A 266 15.03 -14.12 -7.34
CA ILE A 266 15.35 -15.40 -7.98
C ILE A 266 14.45 -16.51 -7.42
N ASN A 267 14.32 -16.58 -6.09
CA ASN A 267 13.50 -17.59 -5.42
C ASN A 267 12.00 -17.49 -5.75
N HIS A 268 11.53 -16.29 -6.05
CA HIS A 268 10.14 -16.05 -6.47
C HIS A 268 9.91 -16.41 -7.93
N LYS A 269 10.86 -16.08 -8.82
CA LYS A 269 10.72 -16.28 -10.27
C LYS A 269 10.97 -17.73 -10.72
N TYR A 270 11.88 -18.45 -10.05
CA TYR A 270 12.30 -19.79 -10.46
C TYR A 270 11.93 -20.82 -9.40
N ARG A 271 11.40 -21.98 -9.77
CA ARG A 271 10.88 -22.98 -8.81
C ARG A 271 11.83 -24.13 -8.54
N THR A 272 12.58 -24.59 -9.53
CA THR A 272 13.25 -25.90 -9.48
C THR A 272 14.74 -25.79 -9.14
N ARG A 273 15.45 -24.81 -9.70
CA ARG A 273 16.93 -24.69 -9.58
C ARG A 273 17.38 -23.37 -8.98
N LYS A 274 16.72 -22.96 -7.90
CA LYS A 274 16.99 -21.70 -7.20
C LYS A 274 18.44 -21.57 -6.71
N ALA A 275 18.93 -22.54 -5.94
CA ALA A 275 20.28 -22.52 -5.38
C ALA A 275 21.39 -22.53 -6.44
N PRO A 276 21.38 -23.43 -7.45
CA PRO A 276 22.40 -23.40 -8.51
C PRO A 276 22.39 -22.12 -9.36
N LEU A 277 21.22 -21.50 -9.58
CA LEU A 277 21.13 -20.21 -10.29
C LEU A 277 21.77 -19.08 -9.49
N VAL A 278 21.51 -19.04 -8.19
CA VAL A 278 22.15 -18.08 -7.27
C VAL A 278 23.67 -18.25 -7.31
N ASP A 279 24.17 -19.48 -7.22
CA ASP A 279 25.61 -19.75 -7.30
C ASP A 279 26.22 -19.39 -8.65
N LEU A 280 25.47 -19.55 -9.74
CA LEU A 280 25.91 -19.11 -11.07
C LEU A 280 26.02 -17.58 -11.15
N PHE A 281 25.07 -16.82 -10.60
CA PHE A 281 25.18 -15.37 -10.51
C PHE A 281 26.37 -14.92 -9.65
N LYS A 282 26.60 -15.58 -8.49
CA LYS A 282 27.78 -15.33 -7.64
C LYS A 282 29.08 -15.50 -8.42
N ASP A 283 29.21 -16.59 -9.18
CA ASP A 283 30.40 -16.84 -10.00
C ASP A 283 30.55 -15.75 -11.08
N ILE A 284 29.48 -15.40 -11.80
CA ILE A 284 29.49 -14.32 -12.81
C ILE A 284 29.98 -13.00 -12.22
N PHE A 285 29.46 -12.61 -11.06
CA PHE A 285 29.86 -11.38 -10.38
C PHE A 285 31.35 -11.35 -10.03
N SER A 286 31.92 -12.50 -9.65
CA SER A 286 33.36 -12.61 -9.35
C SER A 286 34.27 -12.42 -10.58
N TRP A 287 33.73 -12.59 -11.79
CA TRP A 287 34.45 -12.42 -13.05
C TRP A 287 34.32 -11.04 -13.69
N LEU A 288 33.45 -10.17 -13.16
CA LEU A 288 33.30 -8.80 -13.66
C LEU A 288 34.60 -8.00 -13.52
N PRO A 289 34.98 -7.20 -14.54
CA PRO A 289 36.06 -6.23 -14.45
C PRO A 289 35.90 -5.26 -13.27
N LEU A 290 37.01 -4.81 -12.69
CA LEU A 290 37.05 -3.97 -11.51
C LEU A 290 36.84 -2.48 -11.83
N TYR A 291 37.33 -2.03 -12.99
CA TYR A 291 37.20 -0.65 -13.45
C TYR A 291 37.36 -0.56 -14.98
N SER A 292 37.07 0.61 -15.55
CA SER A 292 37.32 0.90 -16.97
C SER A 292 38.29 2.06 -17.12
N TYR A 293 39.26 1.91 -18.03
CA TYR A 293 40.15 2.97 -18.50
C TYR A 293 39.66 3.46 -19.86
N VAL A 294 39.44 4.77 -20.00
CA VAL A 294 38.93 5.39 -21.23
C VAL A 294 40.01 6.31 -21.78
N ASP A 295 40.53 6.00 -22.97
CA ASP A 295 41.38 6.90 -23.74
C ASP A 295 40.50 7.75 -24.67
N ALA A 296 40.32 9.02 -24.30
CA ALA A 296 39.54 10.00 -25.04
C ALA A 296 40.45 10.98 -25.83
N GLY A 297 41.68 10.57 -26.15
CA GLY A 297 42.65 11.40 -26.87
C GLY A 297 43.33 12.41 -25.95
N LYS A 298 42.82 13.65 -25.89
CA LYS A 298 43.35 14.68 -24.98
C LYS A 298 43.17 14.33 -23.50
N ASN A 299 42.13 13.56 -23.18
CA ASN A 299 41.75 13.19 -21.83
C ASN A 299 41.86 11.68 -21.60
N LYS A 300 42.34 11.31 -20.41
CA LYS A 300 42.47 9.92 -19.98
C LYS A 300 41.70 9.74 -18.69
N ILE A 301 40.64 8.95 -18.73
CA ILE A 301 39.64 8.90 -17.66
C ILE A 301 39.64 7.49 -17.08
N ILE A 302 39.36 7.42 -15.79
CA ILE A 302 39.10 6.15 -15.12
C ILE A 302 37.67 6.14 -14.60
N VAL A 303 36.96 5.05 -14.87
CA VAL A 303 35.60 4.80 -14.39
C VAL A 303 35.66 3.65 -13.41
N MET A 304 35.25 3.88 -12.17
CA MET A 304 35.27 2.87 -11.09
C MET A 304 34.01 3.02 -10.25
N HIS A 305 33.54 1.97 -9.59
CA HIS A 305 32.24 2.06 -8.92
C HIS A 305 32.25 2.98 -7.68
N GLY A 306 33.11 2.70 -6.70
CA GLY A 306 33.27 3.50 -5.49
C GLY A 306 34.28 4.63 -5.65
N GLY A 307 35.52 4.42 -5.19
CA GLY A 307 36.51 5.50 -5.15
C GLY A 307 37.94 5.02 -5.01
N ILE A 308 38.79 5.92 -4.52
CA ILE A 308 40.23 5.66 -4.34
C ILE A 308 40.64 5.82 -2.89
N SER A 309 41.84 5.32 -2.58
CA SER A 309 42.56 5.61 -1.34
C SER A 309 44.00 6.03 -1.63
N ASP A 310 44.73 6.45 -0.60
CA ASP A 310 46.16 6.77 -0.68
C ASP A 310 47.03 5.53 -0.93
N LYS A 311 46.48 4.33 -0.71
CA LYS A 311 47.15 3.04 -0.90
C LYS A 311 46.88 2.38 -2.25
N ILE A 312 45.90 2.86 -3.02
CA ILE A 312 45.45 2.19 -4.24
C ILE A 312 46.56 2.10 -5.31
N ASN A 313 46.71 0.91 -5.91
CA ASN A 313 47.72 0.66 -6.94
C ASN A 313 47.14 -0.09 -8.16
N LEU A 314 46.97 0.63 -9.28
CA LEU A 314 46.41 0.06 -10.51
C LEU A 314 47.21 -1.12 -11.07
N LYS A 315 48.55 -1.08 -10.98
CA LYS A 315 49.40 -2.18 -11.45
C LYS A 315 49.12 -3.46 -10.67
N ARG A 316 48.86 -3.32 -9.37
CA ARG A 316 48.55 -4.44 -8.49
C ARG A 316 47.14 -4.97 -8.75
N LEU A 317 46.17 -4.08 -8.87
CA LEU A 317 44.79 -4.43 -9.25
C LEU A 317 44.75 -5.24 -10.56
N ASN A 318 45.59 -4.89 -11.54
CA ASN A 318 45.69 -5.60 -12.82
C ASN A 318 46.23 -7.03 -12.70
N SER A 319 46.99 -7.34 -11.65
CA SER A 319 47.57 -8.67 -11.40
C SER A 319 46.72 -9.55 -10.48
N LEU A 320 45.59 -9.05 -9.97
CA LEU A 320 44.74 -9.80 -9.02
C LEU A 320 44.02 -10.97 -9.70
N ALA A 321 43.93 -12.10 -9.00
CA ALA A 321 42.99 -13.15 -9.36
C ALA A 321 41.59 -12.76 -8.84
N ARG A 322 40.86 -11.95 -9.62
CA ARG A 322 39.60 -11.31 -9.17
C ARG A 322 38.52 -12.31 -8.74
N ASN A 323 38.48 -13.50 -9.35
CA ASN A 323 37.55 -14.58 -8.99
C ASN A 323 37.76 -15.16 -7.58
N ARG A 324 38.91 -14.89 -6.94
CA ARG A 324 39.13 -15.26 -5.52
C ARG A 324 38.33 -14.40 -4.55
N TYR A 325 37.92 -13.22 -4.98
CA TYR A 325 37.17 -12.26 -4.17
C TYR A 325 35.68 -12.39 -4.51
N VAL A 326 35.11 -13.57 -4.24
CA VAL A 326 33.68 -13.85 -4.49
C VAL A 326 32.81 -12.88 -3.69
N SER A 327 33.19 -12.61 -2.45
CA SER A 327 32.64 -11.50 -1.67
C SER A 327 33.68 -10.39 -1.45
N ILE A 328 33.21 -9.15 -1.49
CA ILE A 328 33.90 -7.90 -1.17
C ILE A 328 33.90 -7.69 0.34
N GLU A 329 32.87 -8.17 1.05
CA GLU A 329 32.73 -8.02 2.50
C GLU A 329 33.46 -9.09 3.31
N VAL A 330 33.67 -10.27 2.73
CA VAL A 330 34.36 -11.40 3.37
C VAL A 330 35.76 -11.56 2.78
N PRO A 331 36.82 -11.69 3.60
CA PRO A 331 38.18 -11.93 3.10
C PRO A 331 38.27 -13.29 2.37
N PRO A 332 39.12 -13.41 1.32
CA PRO A 332 39.33 -14.68 0.62
C PRO A 332 40.10 -15.70 1.47
N GLU A 333 40.18 -16.97 1.02
CA GLU A 333 41.13 -17.95 1.58
C GLU A 333 42.57 -17.51 1.35
N SER A 334 43.48 -17.73 2.30
CA SER A 334 44.91 -17.47 2.07
C SER A 334 45.47 -18.39 0.98
N LYS A 335 46.22 -17.81 0.02
CA LYS A 335 47.00 -18.51 -1.02
C LYS A 335 47.94 -19.55 -0.40
N SER A 336 48.36 -19.33 0.85
CA SER A 336 49.32 -20.16 1.58
C SER A 336 48.67 -21.35 2.31
N GLY A 337 47.34 -21.46 2.30
CA GLY A 337 46.59 -22.46 3.08
C GLY A 337 46.59 -22.23 4.60
N GLY A 338 47.09 -21.07 5.05
CA GLY A 338 47.12 -20.69 6.48
C GLY A 338 45.78 -20.12 6.97
N LYS A 339 45.55 -20.18 8.29
CA LYS A 339 44.31 -19.66 8.95
C LYS A 339 44.14 -18.13 8.88
N ARG A 340 45.16 -17.39 8.40
CA ARG A 340 45.17 -15.92 8.36
C ARG A 340 45.82 -15.46 7.06
N LEU A 341 45.29 -14.37 6.49
CA LEU A 341 45.87 -13.71 5.32
C LEU A 341 47.28 -13.20 5.64
N THR A 342 48.17 -13.25 4.65
CA THR A 342 49.45 -12.54 4.75
C THR A 342 49.21 -11.03 4.67
N GLU A 343 50.14 -10.21 5.15
CA GLU A 343 50.06 -8.74 5.02
C GLU A 343 49.86 -8.30 3.56
N GLU A 344 50.45 -9.04 2.62
CA GLU A 344 50.29 -8.80 1.21
C GLU A 344 48.82 -9.04 0.79
N GLU A 345 48.24 -10.18 1.14
CA GLU A 345 46.85 -10.52 0.81
C GLU A 345 45.83 -9.60 1.49
N GLU A 346 46.09 -9.20 2.74
CA GLU A 346 45.27 -8.23 3.46
C GLU A 346 45.27 -6.86 2.75
N ASN A 347 46.42 -6.46 2.21
CA ASN A 347 46.55 -5.25 1.40
C ASN A 347 45.91 -5.38 -0.01
N GLU A 348 45.87 -6.58 -0.61
CA GLU A 348 45.08 -6.82 -1.83
C GLU A 348 43.59 -6.65 -1.54
N TYR A 349 43.12 -7.27 -0.46
CA TYR A 349 41.73 -7.23 -0.05
C TYR A 349 41.27 -5.79 0.30
N HIS A 350 42.08 -5.03 1.03
CA HIS A 350 41.78 -3.62 1.31
C HIS A 350 41.68 -2.75 0.05
N GLN A 351 42.50 -2.98 -0.97
CA GLN A 351 42.39 -2.24 -2.24
C GLN A 351 41.08 -2.52 -2.96
N ILE A 352 40.55 -3.75 -2.87
CA ILE A 352 39.24 -4.11 -3.41
C ILE A 352 38.13 -3.41 -2.63
N GLN A 353 38.19 -3.41 -1.30
CA GLN A 353 37.23 -2.67 -0.47
C GLN A 353 37.24 -1.18 -0.81
N ASP A 354 38.43 -0.58 -0.94
CA ASP A 354 38.55 0.84 -1.25
C ASP A 354 37.94 1.18 -2.62
N LEU A 355 38.12 0.32 -3.63
CA LEU A 355 37.59 0.51 -4.98
C LEU A 355 36.06 0.57 -5.01
N PHE A 356 35.40 -0.22 -4.16
CA PHE A 356 33.95 -0.37 -4.16
C PHE A 356 33.22 0.50 -3.12
N TRP A 357 33.88 0.87 -2.02
CA TRP A 357 33.23 1.53 -0.87
C TRP A 357 33.83 2.89 -0.47
N SER A 358 34.94 3.33 -1.08
CA SER A 358 35.50 4.65 -0.72
C SER A 358 34.67 5.78 -1.27
N ASP A 359 34.55 6.87 -0.51
CA ASP A 359 33.76 8.06 -0.84
C ASP A 359 34.60 9.33 -0.88
N PRO A 360 34.31 10.31 -1.75
CA PRO A 360 34.98 11.62 -1.70
C PRO A 360 34.61 12.32 -0.38
N ASP A 361 35.58 12.96 0.30
CA ASP A 361 35.29 13.64 1.57
C ASP A 361 34.37 14.86 1.34
N PRO A 362 33.15 14.87 1.90
CA PRO A 362 32.17 15.92 1.62
C PRO A 362 32.56 17.27 2.23
N ARG A 363 33.49 17.28 3.19
CA ARG A 363 34.00 18.50 3.87
C ARG A 363 35.32 18.98 3.26
N GLY A 364 35.79 18.35 2.19
CA GLY A 364 37.02 18.73 1.48
C GLY A 364 38.30 18.62 2.33
N ARG A 365 38.26 17.84 3.41
CA ARG A 365 39.39 17.68 4.32
C ARG A 365 40.47 16.78 3.68
N ARG A 366 41.74 17.14 3.86
CA ARG A 366 42.90 16.45 3.25
C ARG A 366 43.10 15.01 3.73
N GLY A 367 43.76 14.21 2.90
CA GLY A 367 44.16 12.82 3.17
C GLY A 367 43.02 11.80 3.10
N CYS A 368 43.34 10.54 3.42
CA CYS A 368 42.34 9.49 3.61
C CYS A 368 41.98 9.36 5.09
N ARG A 369 40.69 9.20 5.39
CA ARG A 369 40.17 8.92 6.74
C ARG A 369 39.24 7.72 6.69
N LYS A 370 39.09 7.03 7.81
CA LYS A 370 38.10 5.96 7.92
C LYS A 370 36.72 6.51 7.55
N ASN A 371 36.01 5.78 6.69
CA ASN A 371 34.64 6.13 6.37
C ASN A 371 33.75 5.69 7.54
N ASP A 372 33.47 6.61 8.47
CA ASP A 372 32.62 6.32 9.63
C ASP A 372 31.16 6.06 9.26
N ASP A 373 30.73 6.55 8.09
CA ASP A 373 29.40 6.35 7.53
C ASP A 373 29.25 4.93 6.97
N ARG A 374 30.26 4.39 6.30
CA ARG A 374 30.25 3.00 5.74
C ARG A 374 30.89 1.95 6.66
N LYS A 375 31.63 2.37 7.70
CA LYS A 375 32.47 1.57 8.61
C LYS A 375 33.60 0.74 7.96
N MET A 376 33.67 0.68 6.63
CA MET A 376 34.74 0.11 5.82
C MET A 376 35.21 1.12 4.75
N ALA A 377 36.37 0.87 4.14
CA ALA A 377 37.03 1.80 3.20
C ALA A 377 37.25 3.21 3.79
N CYS A 378 37.45 4.22 2.94
CA CYS A 378 37.87 5.55 3.36
C CYS A 378 37.10 6.71 2.71
N PHE A 379 37.07 7.84 3.41
CA PHE A 379 36.85 9.15 2.80
C PHE A 379 38.18 9.66 2.24
N PHE A 380 38.25 10.00 0.96
CA PHE A 380 39.46 10.52 0.31
C PHE A 380 39.34 12.01 -0.04
N GLY A 381 40.40 12.77 0.23
CA GLY A 381 40.46 14.20 -0.05
C GLY A 381 40.86 14.56 -1.49
N ALA A 382 40.72 15.85 -1.82
CA ALA A 382 41.12 16.40 -3.12
C ALA A 382 42.63 16.25 -3.41
N ASP A 383 43.47 16.25 -2.37
CA ASP A 383 44.91 16.00 -2.45
C ASP A 383 45.22 14.57 -2.89
N VAL A 384 44.49 13.58 -2.36
CA VAL A 384 44.61 12.17 -2.76
C VAL A 384 44.22 12.00 -4.22
N THR A 385 43.12 12.66 -4.63
CA THR A 385 42.67 12.69 -6.04
C THR A 385 43.74 13.26 -6.94
N GLN A 386 44.29 14.43 -6.61
CA GLN A 386 45.30 15.09 -7.42
C GLN A 386 46.57 14.24 -7.55
N GLN A 387 47.02 13.61 -6.45
CA GLN A 387 48.17 12.71 -6.47
C GLN A 387 47.92 11.48 -7.33
N PHE A 388 46.74 10.86 -7.22
CA PHE A 388 46.36 9.70 -8.01
C PHE A 388 46.29 10.03 -9.50
N LEU A 389 45.61 11.11 -9.88
CA LEU A 389 45.50 11.57 -11.27
C LEU A 389 46.88 11.87 -11.87
N LYS A 390 47.75 12.55 -11.12
CA LYS A 390 49.12 12.84 -11.56
C LYS A 390 49.96 11.55 -11.71
N LYS A 391 49.82 10.60 -10.77
CA LYS A 391 50.58 9.33 -10.75
C LYS A 391 50.28 8.47 -11.98
N TYR A 392 49.04 8.45 -12.46
CA TYR A 392 48.61 7.62 -13.58
C TYR A 392 48.34 8.40 -14.86
N ASN A 393 48.68 9.69 -14.91
CA ASN A 393 48.44 10.58 -16.04
C ASN A 393 46.98 10.57 -16.52
N LEU A 394 46.07 10.76 -15.57
CA LEU A 394 44.62 10.81 -15.77
C LEU A 394 44.10 12.24 -15.61
N SER A 395 43.01 12.56 -16.28
CA SER A 395 42.37 13.88 -16.20
C SER A 395 41.22 13.94 -15.19
N MET A 396 40.50 12.83 -14.99
CA MET A 396 39.29 12.75 -14.16
C MET A 396 39.00 11.30 -13.68
N ILE A 397 38.30 11.19 -12.55
CA ILE A 397 37.68 9.96 -12.04
C ILE A 397 36.16 10.07 -12.21
N ILE A 398 35.52 9.07 -12.80
CA ILE A 398 34.06 8.93 -12.85
C ILE A 398 33.66 7.75 -11.95
N ARG A 399 32.66 7.94 -11.08
CA ARG A 399 32.17 6.94 -10.12
C ARG A 399 30.66 6.91 -10.00
N SER A 400 30.07 5.93 -9.29
CA SER A 400 28.60 5.76 -9.26
C SER A 400 27.96 5.57 -7.89
N HIS A 401 28.54 4.74 -7.02
CA HIS A 401 28.16 4.31 -5.64
C HIS A 401 27.40 5.26 -4.66
N GLN A 402 27.28 6.56 -4.94
CA GLN A 402 26.52 7.51 -4.09
C GLN A 402 25.36 8.11 -4.87
N VAL A 403 24.15 7.94 -4.35
CA VAL A 403 22.97 8.60 -4.90
C VAL A 403 23.13 10.13 -4.83
N LYS A 404 22.90 10.81 -5.96
CA LYS A 404 22.96 12.28 -6.07
C LYS A 404 21.62 12.84 -6.51
N GLN A 405 21.23 13.98 -5.94
CA GLN A 405 19.92 14.59 -6.15
C GLN A 405 19.61 14.83 -7.65
N ASP A 406 20.59 15.32 -8.41
CA ASP A 406 20.45 15.61 -9.84
C ASP A 406 20.95 14.46 -10.73
N GLY A 407 21.17 13.29 -10.14
CA GLY A 407 21.74 12.11 -10.79
C GLY A 407 23.26 12.18 -10.93
N TYR A 408 23.89 13.32 -10.65
CA TYR A 408 25.33 13.46 -10.67
C TYR A 408 25.83 14.53 -9.70
N GLU A 409 27.12 14.52 -9.38
CA GLU A 409 27.80 15.56 -8.61
C GLU A 409 29.30 15.64 -8.94
N TYR A 410 29.83 16.86 -9.03
CA TYR A 410 31.27 17.10 -9.13
C TYR A 410 31.89 17.37 -7.76
N ASN A 411 32.96 16.65 -7.44
CA ASN A 411 33.77 16.86 -6.24
C ASN A 411 35.23 17.18 -6.62
N HIS A 412 35.99 17.64 -5.61
CA HIS A 412 37.44 17.90 -5.71
C HIS A 412 37.84 18.84 -6.87
N GLY A 413 37.08 19.91 -7.08
CA GLY A 413 37.35 20.90 -8.12
C GLY A 413 37.11 20.39 -9.54
N GLY A 414 36.07 19.56 -9.73
CA GLY A 414 35.70 19.02 -11.04
C GLY A 414 36.59 17.86 -11.51
N LYS A 415 37.29 17.19 -10.59
CA LYS A 415 38.19 16.07 -10.90
C LYS A 415 37.62 14.70 -10.55
N VAL A 416 36.53 14.68 -9.78
CA VAL A 416 35.73 13.49 -9.51
C VAL A 416 34.29 13.80 -9.90
N LEU A 417 33.71 12.96 -10.75
CA LEU A 417 32.31 13.01 -11.15
C LEU A 417 31.60 11.76 -10.65
N THR A 418 30.61 11.94 -9.78
CA THR A 418 29.70 10.86 -9.37
C THR A 418 28.48 10.86 -10.28
N VAL A 419 28.08 9.71 -10.83
CA VAL A 419 26.93 9.52 -11.72
C VAL A 419 26.07 8.34 -11.23
N PHE A 420 24.79 8.58 -11.03
CA PHE A 420 23.81 7.62 -10.53
C PHE A 420 22.65 7.55 -11.53
N SER A 421 22.34 6.36 -12.06
CA SER A 421 21.41 6.21 -13.19
C SER A 421 20.01 5.75 -12.78
N ALA A 422 19.80 5.28 -11.55
CA ALA A 422 18.49 4.92 -11.05
C ALA A 422 17.71 6.18 -10.63
N SER A 423 16.57 6.45 -11.28
CA SER A 423 15.74 7.64 -10.98
C SER A 423 14.64 7.31 -9.98
N ASN A 424 14.26 8.27 -9.12
CA ASN A 424 13.31 8.02 -8.01
C ASN A 424 13.70 6.83 -7.13
N TYR A 425 15.00 6.65 -6.94
CA TYR A 425 15.58 5.51 -6.29
C TYR A 425 15.00 5.34 -4.87
N CYS A 426 14.62 4.11 -4.53
CA CYS A 426 13.95 3.76 -3.26
C CYS A 426 12.73 4.64 -2.89
N GLY A 427 11.97 5.12 -3.89
CA GLY A 427 10.83 6.02 -3.66
C GLY A 427 11.22 7.48 -3.41
N GLY A 428 12.50 7.81 -3.60
CA GLY A 428 13.06 9.14 -3.50
C GLY A 428 12.71 10.05 -4.69
N SER A 429 13.39 11.19 -4.76
CA SER A 429 13.10 12.26 -5.73
C SER A 429 14.20 12.54 -6.74
N ASN A 430 15.30 11.77 -6.66
CA ASN A 430 16.49 12.03 -7.44
C ASN A 430 16.24 11.85 -8.94
N TRP A 431 16.99 12.60 -9.72
CA TRP A 431 17.15 12.34 -11.15
C TRP A 431 18.11 11.16 -11.34
N GLY A 432 17.94 10.43 -12.43
CA GLY A 432 18.99 9.56 -12.98
C GLY A 432 19.84 10.38 -13.94
N ALA A 433 21.10 9.99 -14.15
CA ALA A 433 21.95 10.59 -15.17
C ALA A 433 22.78 9.55 -15.91
N VAL A 434 23.13 9.86 -17.16
CA VAL A 434 24.12 9.14 -17.97
C VAL A 434 25.16 10.13 -18.45
N VAL A 435 26.43 9.73 -18.44
CA VAL A 435 27.53 10.55 -18.95
C VAL A 435 27.87 10.10 -20.36
N ARG A 436 27.88 10.99 -21.34
CA ARG A 436 28.42 10.76 -22.67
C ARG A 436 29.80 11.40 -22.78
N TRP A 437 30.77 10.65 -23.27
CA TRP A 437 32.11 11.15 -23.56
C TRP A 437 32.47 10.93 -25.02
N ASP A 438 32.86 11.99 -25.71
CA ASP A 438 33.24 11.98 -27.12
C ASP A 438 34.77 12.12 -27.27
N TYR A 439 35.33 11.58 -28.34
CA TYR A 439 36.77 11.64 -28.62
C TYR A 439 37.26 13.10 -28.76
N ASN A 440 38.35 13.45 -28.05
CA ASN A 440 38.97 14.78 -28.00
C ASN A 440 38.15 15.92 -27.35
N GLU A 441 37.01 15.62 -26.73
CA GLU A 441 36.29 16.61 -25.91
C GLU A 441 36.97 16.84 -24.56
N GLU A 442 36.87 18.08 -24.07
CA GLU A 442 37.49 18.51 -22.81
C GLU A 442 36.62 18.18 -21.59
N GLU A 443 35.30 18.15 -21.76
CA GLU A 443 34.32 17.93 -20.69
C GLU A 443 33.25 16.88 -21.08
N PRO A 444 32.71 16.12 -20.11
CA PRO A 444 31.64 15.16 -20.36
C PRO A 444 30.30 15.84 -20.61
N TRP A 445 29.45 15.20 -21.41
CA TRP A 445 28.06 15.59 -21.59
C TRP A 445 27.18 14.80 -20.63
N ILE A 446 26.47 15.49 -19.74
CA ILE A 446 25.63 14.84 -18.73
C ILE A 446 24.18 14.91 -19.17
N ILE A 447 23.56 13.74 -19.32
CA ILE A 447 22.16 13.58 -19.71
C ILE A 447 21.39 13.14 -18.48
N SER A 448 20.80 14.10 -17.77
CA SER A 448 19.89 13.82 -16.66
C SER A 448 18.50 13.48 -17.17
N PHE A 449 17.87 12.48 -16.57
CA PHE A 449 16.54 12.02 -16.89
C PHE A 449 15.78 11.65 -15.63
N LYS A 450 14.47 11.55 -15.75
CA LYS A 450 13.61 11.09 -14.68
C LYS A 450 12.47 10.30 -15.26
N THR A 451 12.36 9.05 -14.86
CA THR A 451 11.38 8.13 -15.40
C THR A 451 10.15 8.18 -14.50
N GLN A 452 9.12 8.94 -14.89
CA GLN A 452 7.86 9.03 -14.13
C GLN A 452 6.64 9.02 -15.06
N GLY A 453 5.56 8.40 -14.57
CA GLY A 453 4.23 8.56 -15.14
C GLY A 453 3.90 10.06 -15.27
N VAL A 454 3.25 10.40 -16.38
CA VAL A 454 2.94 11.73 -16.98
C VAL A 454 2.30 12.78 -16.03
N GLU A 455 2.17 12.51 -14.73
CA GLU A 455 1.41 13.31 -13.75
C GLU A 455 2.25 14.27 -12.89
N MET A 456 3.52 13.99 -12.57
CA MET A 456 4.31 14.83 -11.64
C MET A 456 4.81 16.16 -12.23
N GLU A 457 5.08 16.24 -13.53
CA GLU A 457 5.54 17.48 -14.19
C GLU A 457 4.47 18.57 -14.20
N LYS A 458 3.20 18.20 -14.04
CA LYS A 458 2.07 19.14 -13.95
C LYS A 458 1.81 19.65 -12.52
N MET A 459 2.56 19.16 -11.52
CA MET A 459 2.35 19.52 -10.11
C MET A 459 3.20 20.72 -9.67
N SER A 460 2.68 21.53 -8.75
CA SER A 460 3.43 22.66 -8.18
C SER A 460 4.62 22.18 -7.33
N PHE A 461 5.70 22.97 -7.29
CA PHE A 461 6.91 22.64 -6.51
C PHE A 461 6.61 22.31 -5.04
N SER A 462 5.61 22.96 -4.42
CA SER A 462 5.20 22.64 -3.05
C SER A 462 4.60 21.24 -2.92
N LYS A 463 3.73 20.82 -3.87
CA LYS A 463 3.15 19.46 -3.86
C LYS A 463 4.22 18.40 -4.09
N GLN A 464 5.15 18.67 -5.02
CA GLN A 464 6.30 17.79 -5.24
C GLN A 464 7.10 17.62 -3.95
N VAL A 465 7.43 18.72 -3.25
CA VAL A 465 8.17 18.63 -1.97
C VAL A 465 7.44 17.80 -0.93
N THR A 466 6.11 17.94 -0.78
CA THR A 466 5.33 17.15 0.19
C THR A 466 5.33 15.65 -0.11
N LEU A 467 5.17 15.29 -1.39
CA LEU A 467 5.16 13.91 -1.86
C LEU A 467 6.49 13.18 -1.60
N PHE A 468 7.59 13.93 -1.46
CA PHE A 468 8.91 13.41 -1.07
C PHE A 468 9.21 13.54 0.43
N GLU A 469 8.67 14.58 1.09
CA GLU A 469 8.88 14.84 2.52
C GLU A 469 8.23 13.72 3.35
N ASP A 470 7.03 13.27 3.00
CA ASP A 470 6.27 12.34 3.84
C ASP A 470 6.84 10.90 3.86
N PRO A 471 7.29 10.28 2.75
CA PRO A 471 7.94 8.96 2.79
C PRO A 471 9.29 8.97 3.52
N ALA A 472 10.11 10.00 3.30
CA ALA A 472 11.39 10.16 3.99
C ALA A 472 11.17 10.28 5.50
N TYR A 473 10.16 11.06 5.88
CA TYR A 473 9.79 11.27 7.25
C TYR A 473 9.18 10.02 7.91
N HIS A 474 8.35 9.27 7.17
CA HIS A 474 7.83 7.99 7.63
C HIS A 474 8.97 7.01 7.95
N SER A 475 9.97 6.91 7.05
CA SER A 475 11.16 6.07 7.24
C SER A 475 12.00 6.48 8.45
N LEU A 476 12.14 7.80 8.69
CA LEU A 476 12.81 8.32 9.87
C LEU A 476 12.05 7.92 11.15
N MET A 477 10.73 8.09 11.13
CA MET A 477 9.90 7.74 12.28
C MET A 477 9.86 6.24 12.55
N GLU A 478 9.93 5.37 11.53
CA GLU A 478 10.10 3.94 11.77
C GLU A 478 11.40 3.65 12.53
N LYS A 479 12.51 4.32 12.20
CA LYS A 479 13.78 4.19 12.93
C LYS A 479 13.70 4.75 14.36
N VAL A 480 13.00 5.87 14.56
CA VAL A 480 12.70 6.45 15.87
C VAL A 480 11.88 5.49 16.72
N MET A 481 10.82 4.91 16.16
CA MET A 481 9.94 3.94 16.82
C MET A 481 10.69 2.65 17.16
N THR A 482 11.56 2.18 16.26
CA THR A 482 12.43 1.02 16.49
C THR A 482 13.36 1.24 17.68
N ASN A 483 13.80 2.47 17.94
CA ASN A 483 14.66 2.85 19.07
C ASN A 483 13.92 3.52 20.23
N LYS A 484 12.57 3.43 20.28
CA LYS A 484 11.71 4.13 21.24
C LYS A 484 12.12 3.89 22.68
N THR A 485 12.37 2.65 23.07
CA THR A 485 12.75 2.30 24.45
C THR A 485 14.09 2.91 24.88
N ALA A 486 15.09 2.91 23.99
CA ALA A 486 16.40 3.53 24.25
C ALA A 486 16.29 5.06 24.34
N LEU A 487 15.52 5.67 23.44
CA LEU A 487 15.26 7.11 23.44
C LEU A 487 14.52 7.54 24.71
N LEU A 488 13.42 6.87 25.07
CA LEU A 488 12.67 7.18 26.28
C LEU A 488 13.52 7.04 27.54
N LYS A 489 14.42 6.05 27.59
CA LYS A 489 15.33 5.87 28.73
C LYS A 489 16.27 7.07 28.91
N GLU A 490 16.91 7.54 27.85
CA GLU A 490 17.81 8.70 27.94
C GLU A 490 17.03 10.03 28.09
N PHE A 491 15.84 10.16 27.48
CA PHE A 491 14.97 11.31 27.70
C PHE A 491 14.50 11.43 29.15
N ILE A 492 14.02 10.34 29.77
CA ILE A 492 13.59 10.32 31.18
C ILE A 492 14.76 10.63 32.12
N LYS A 493 15.98 10.21 31.76
CA LYS A 493 17.20 10.50 32.52
C LYS A 493 17.62 11.96 32.41
N ALA A 494 17.43 12.59 31.24
CA ALA A 494 17.71 14.00 31.02
C ALA A 494 16.60 14.93 31.56
N ASP A 495 15.38 14.42 31.73
CA ASP A 495 14.24 15.12 32.30
C ASP A 495 14.33 15.20 33.84
N THR A 496 15.06 16.22 34.30
CA THR A 496 15.24 16.49 35.74
C THR A 496 13.95 16.93 36.46
N LYS A 497 12.96 17.47 35.72
CA LYS A 497 11.70 18.00 36.28
C LYS A 497 10.59 16.95 36.33
N LYS A 498 10.73 15.87 35.56
CA LYS A 498 9.73 14.80 35.38
C LYS A 498 8.39 15.32 34.85
N ASP A 499 8.44 16.33 34.01
CA ASP A 499 7.28 16.95 33.36
C ASP A 499 7.24 16.65 31.86
N ASP A 500 8.08 15.72 31.39
CA ASP A 500 8.23 15.30 29.99
C ASP A 500 8.80 16.38 29.05
N HIS A 501 9.42 17.44 29.58
CA HIS A 501 10.05 18.51 28.79
C HIS A 501 11.58 18.45 28.79
N LEU A 502 12.18 18.75 27.63
CA LEU A 502 13.63 18.86 27.47
C LEU A 502 14.05 20.14 26.73
N PRO A 503 15.23 20.71 27.05
CA PRO A 503 15.82 21.75 26.21
C PRO A 503 16.08 21.24 24.79
N LEU A 504 15.86 22.11 23.80
CA LEU A 504 16.02 21.82 22.36
C LEU A 504 17.38 21.21 21.97
N THR A 505 18.46 21.72 22.56
CA THR A 505 19.82 21.22 22.30
C THR A 505 19.99 19.83 22.87
N THR A 506 19.56 19.61 24.12
CA THR A 506 19.61 18.30 24.78
C THR A 506 18.79 17.26 24.04
N TRP A 507 17.61 17.60 23.55
CA TRP A 507 16.81 16.71 22.72
C TRP A 507 17.53 16.33 21.42
N ALA A 508 18.10 17.30 20.71
CA ALA A 508 18.82 17.06 19.46
C ALA A 508 20.10 16.21 19.67
N ASP A 509 20.80 16.44 20.78
CA ASP A 509 21.99 15.65 21.17
C ASP A 509 21.59 14.20 21.45
N ILE A 510 20.53 13.96 22.25
CA ILE A 510 20.03 12.61 22.54
C ILE A 510 19.55 11.91 21.26
N MET A 511 18.84 12.60 20.37
CA MET A 511 18.41 12.04 19.09
C MET A 511 19.62 11.61 18.24
N SER A 512 20.67 12.42 18.19
CA SER A 512 21.92 12.10 17.48
C SER A 512 22.65 10.93 18.11
N ASP A 513 22.79 10.94 19.44
CA ASP A 513 23.55 9.95 20.19
C ASP A 513 22.87 8.58 20.20
N VAL A 514 21.54 8.53 20.33
CA VAL A 514 20.81 7.26 20.38
C VAL A 514 20.62 6.69 18.98
N LEU A 515 20.21 7.50 18.01
CA LEU A 515 19.95 7.01 16.65
C LEU A 515 21.22 6.84 15.82
N GLN A 516 22.33 7.45 16.22
CA GLN A 516 23.62 7.43 15.50
C GLN A 516 23.48 7.92 14.04
N VAL A 517 22.61 8.91 13.82
CA VAL A 517 22.39 9.54 12.52
C VAL A 517 22.63 11.06 12.63
N ASP A 518 23.56 11.57 11.83
CA ASP A 518 23.88 12.99 11.73
C ASP A 518 22.86 13.70 10.85
N LEU A 519 21.74 14.11 11.46
CA LEU A 519 20.67 14.87 10.82
C LEU A 519 20.56 16.27 11.45
N PRO A 520 20.06 17.26 10.70
CA PRO A 520 19.79 18.58 11.26
C PRO A 520 18.53 18.55 12.14
N TRP A 521 18.59 17.90 13.30
CA TRP A 521 17.45 17.65 14.20
C TRP A 521 16.70 18.92 14.58
N LEU A 522 17.43 20.02 14.80
CA LEU A 522 16.83 21.32 15.08
C LEU A 522 15.92 21.81 13.93
N ILE A 523 16.23 21.48 12.67
CA ILE A 523 15.38 21.82 11.53
C ILE A 523 14.16 20.88 11.48
N LEU A 524 14.37 19.59 11.76
CA LEU A 524 13.35 18.55 11.67
C LEU A 524 12.33 18.56 12.82
N ARG A 525 12.67 19.20 13.96
CA ARG A 525 11.82 19.26 15.16
C ARG A 525 10.39 19.70 14.88
N ALA A 526 10.19 20.63 13.96
CA ALA A 526 8.89 21.23 13.66
C ALA A 526 7.87 20.24 13.09
N LYS A 527 8.32 19.08 12.58
CA LYS A 527 7.45 17.94 12.25
C LYS A 527 7.49 16.85 13.34
N LEU A 528 8.65 16.63 13.99
CA LEU A 528 8.89 15.49 14.91
C LEU A 528 8.25 15.60 16.27
N VAL A 529 8.16 16.80 16.81
CA VAL A 529 7.85 16.95 18.23
C VAL A 529 7.17 18.27 18.50
N GLN A 530 6.25 18.28 19.45
CA GLN A 530 5.60 19.52 19.89
C GLN A 530 6.55 20.33 20.77
N GLU A 531 6.58 21.64 20.56
CA GLU A 531 7.42 22.61 21.27
C GLU A 531 6.51 23.65 21.94
N ASP A 532 6.75 23.92 23.23
CA ASP A 532 6.06 24.96 23.99
C ASP A 532 7.05 25.94 24.65
N ALA A 533 6.57 26.76 25.59
CA ALA A 533 7.41 27.74 26.26
C ALA A 533 8.46 27.13 27.21
N ASP A 534 8.24 25.88 27.66
CA ASP A 534 9.06 25.18 28.65
C ASP A 534 10.04 24.19 28.00
N GLY A 535 9.82 23.81 26.74
CA GLY A 535 10.80 23.09 25.91
C GLY A 535 10.16 22.17 24.87
N VAL A 536 10.83 21.04 24.62
CA VAL A 536 10.37 19.97 23.72
C VAL A 536 9.64 18.91 24.52
N LEU A 537 8.37 18.65 24.20
CA LEU A 537 7.59 17.57 24.80
C LEU A 537 7.92 16.23 24.12
N TYR A 538 8.92 15.52 24.61
CA TYR A 538 9.53 14.40 23.87
C TYR A 538 8.61 13.19 23.66
N ARG A 539 7.55 13.03 24.48
CA ARG A 539 6.57 11.93 24.31
C ARG A 539 5.64 12.12 23.11
N SER A 540 5.33 13.37 22.77
CA SER A 540 4.42 13.70 21.65
C SER A 540 4.84 13.06 20.33
N MET A 541 6.15 12.96 20.09
CA MET A 541 6.74 12.33 18.90
C MET A 541 6.28 10.88 18.69
N PHE A 542 6.11 10.12 19.78
CA PHE A 542 5.69 8.72 19.70
C PHE A 542 4.17 8.60 19.62
N ASP A 543 3.46 9.37 20.44
CA ASP A 543 2.00 9.27 20.57
C ASP A 543 1.29 9.73 19.29
N ASP A 544 1.73 10.86 18.70
CA ASP A 544 1.17 11.40 17.45
C ASP A 544 1.37 10.40 16.29
N TYR A 545 2.54 9.75 16.22
CA TYR A 545 2.84 8.79 15.16
C TYR A 545 2.13 7.44 15.33
N ILE A 546 1.94 6.96 16.57
CA ILE A 546 1.14 5.75 16.86
C ILE A 546 -0.33 5.97 16.51
N LEU A 547 -0.88 7.16 16.77
CA LEU A 547 -2.25 7.52 16.38
C LEU A 547 -2.44 7.45 14.86
N ASP A 548 -1.45 7.91 14.10
CA ASP A 548 -1.47 7.85 12.63
C ASP A 548 -1.15 6.44 12.07
N ASN A 549 -0.48 5.58 12.85
CA ASN A 549 0.00 4.26 12.43
C ASN A 549 -0.30 3.16 13.47
N PRO A 550 -1.54 2.64 13.54
CA PRO A 550 -1.96 1.67 14.56
C PRO A 550 -1.20 0.33 14.50
N LYS A 551 -0.45 0.05 13.42
CA LYS A 551 0.50 -1.08 13.33
C LYS A 551 1.54 -1.10 14.47
N PHE A 552 1.88 0.06 15.04
CA PHE A 552 2.82 0.18 16.17
C PHE A 552 2.13 0.18 17.55
N GLN A 553 0.80 0.03 17.61
CA GLN A 553 0.01 0.05 18.85
C GLN A 553 0.17 -1.25 19.68
N MET A 554 0.66 -2.33 19.06
CA MET A 554 0.77 -3.66 19.70
C MET A 554 2.12 -3.98 20.36
N SER A 555 3.13 -3.10 20.31
CA SER A 555 4.48 -3.41 20.84
C SER A 555 4.78 -2.84 22.22
N ASN A 556 3.86 -2.92 23.19
CA ASN A 556 4.18 -2.51 24.58
C ASN A 556 5.08 -3.51 25.33
N THR A 557 5.59 -4.55 24.66
CA THR A 557 6.63 -5.43 25.19
C THR A 557 7.96 -5.05 24.54
N GLY A 558 8.88 -4.44 25.30
CA GLY A 558 10.22 -4.04 24.81
C GLY A 558 11.00 -5.15 24.10
N ILE A 559 10.70 -6.43 24.38
CA ILE A 559 11.28 -7.61 23.72
C ILE A 559 10.90 -7.69 22.23
N MET A 560 9.66 -7.35 21.85
CA MET A 560 9.24 -7.34 20.44
C MET A 560 9.85 -6.15 19.69
N GLU A 561 10.02 -5.00 20.35
CA GLU A 561 10.77 -3.86 19.79
C GLU A 561 12.23 -4.25 19.55
N ASP A 562 12.87 -4.89 20.54
CA ASP A 562 14.26 -5.38 20.43
C ASP A 562 14.43 -6.41 19.30
N LEU A 563 13.47 -7.34 19.09
CA LEU A 563 13.52 -8.31 17.99
C LEU A 563 13.23 -7.67 16.63
N TYR A 564 12.30 -6.72 16.54
CA TYR A 564 11.99 -6.04 15.29
C TYR A 564 13.17 -5.18 14.80
N MET A 565 13.97 -4.62 15.73
CA MET A 565 15.24 -3.95 15.40
C MET A 565 16.21 -4.83 14.62
N TRP A 566 16.15 -6.14 14.84
CA TRP A 566 17.04 -7.11 14.21
C TRP A 566 16.33 -7.97 13.17
N LYS A 567 15.10 -7.67 12.76
CA LYS A 567 14.32 -8.52 11.84
C LYS A 567 15.07 -8.84 10.55
N ASP A 568 15.64 -7.83 9.90
CA ASP A 568 16.39 -8.02 8.65
C ASP A 568 17.70 -8.80 8.89
N MET A 569 18.30 -8.63 10.07
CA MET A 569 19.47 -9.40 10.51
C MET A 569 19.12 -10.86 10.80
N LEU A 570 18.02 -11.12 11.50
CA LEU A 570 17.53 -12.46 11.83
C LEU A 570 17.08 -13.20 10.57
N LEU A 571 16.50 -12.48 9.60
CA LEU A 571 16.19 -13.01 8.29
C LEU A 571 17.46 -13.35 7.49
N ALA A 572 18.46 -12.48 7.51
CA ALA A 572 19.75 -12.78 6.89
C ALA A 572 20.44 -13.98 7.57
N LEU A 573 20.37 -14.08 8.90
CA LEU A 573 20.91 -15.19 9.67
C LEU A 573 20.15 -16.50 9.36
N PHE A 574 18.83 -16.46 9.30
CA PHE A 574 18.00 -17.60 8.92
C PHE A 574 18.37 -18.10 7.53
N ASN A 575 18.45 -17.20 6.54
CA ASN A 575 18.84 -17.53 5.17
C ASN A 575 20.28 -18.04 5.06
N LEU A 576 21.17 -17.65 5.98
CA LEU A 576 22.53 -18.16 6.05
C LEU A 576 22.59 -19.58 6.62
N ILE A 577 21.76 -19.88 7.63
CA ILE A 577 21.67 -21.21 8.24
C ILE A 577 20.97 -22.19 7.29
N ASP A 578 19.90 -21.76 6.63
CA ASP A 578 19.22 -22.48 5.54
C ASP A 578 20.05 -22.40 4.24
N TYR A 579 21.25 -22.99 4.26
CA TYR A 579 22.16 -22.96 3.12
C TYR A 579 21.67 -23.83 1.95
N ASN A 580 20.74 -24.76 2.18
CA ASN A 580 20.10 -25.52 1.11
C ASN A 580 18.87 -24.78 0.52
N HIS A 581 18.49 -23.65 1.11
CA HIS A 581 17.44 -22.75 0.66
C HIS A 581 16.07 -23.41 0.54
N SER A 582 15.76 -24.30 1.48
CA SER A 582 14.47 -24.99 1.54
C SER A 582 13.34 -24.11 2.08
N GLY A 583 13.66 -22.94 2.65
CA GLY A 583 12.75 -22.10 3.43
C GLY A 583 12.60 -22.58 4.87
N PHE A 584 13.39 -23.57 5.28
CA PHE A 584 13.37 -24.16 6.61
C PHE A 584 14.79 -24.53 7.02
N ILE A 585 15.11 -24.37 8.30
CA ILE A 585 16.37 -24.87 8.85
C ILE A 585 16.17 -26.35 9.22
N SER A 586 16.90 -27.23 8.54
CA SER A 586 16.92 -28.65 8.88
C SER A 586 17.80 -28.92 10.11
N ARG A 587 17.57 -30.07 10.75
CA ARG A 587 18.41 -30.55 11.86
C ARG A 587 19.91 -30.51 11.52
N ASN A 588 20.27 -30.93 10.31
CA ASN A 588 21.68 -31.00 9.89
C ASN A 588 22.28 -29.60 9.75
N GLU A 589 21.54 -28.66 9.14
CA GLU A 589 21.94 -27.25 9.02
C GLU A 589 22.12 -26.59 10.38
N PHE A 590 21.18 -26.83 11.30
CA PHE A 590 21.26 -26.34 12.66
C PHE A 590 22.41 -26.97 13.45
N ALA A 591 22.62 -28.29 13.30
CA ALA A 591 23.71 -29.04 13.92
C ALA A 591 25.08 -28.49 13.53
N ASP A 592 25.26 -28.17 12.25
CA ASP A 592 26.50 -27.63 11.70
C ASP A 592 26.83 -26.27 12.35
N VAL A 593 25.82 -25.44 12.61
CA VAL A 593 25.97 -24.11 13.25
C VAL A 593 26.13 -24.20 14.76
N ILE A 594 25.42 -25.10 15.45
CA ILE A 594 25.59 -25.31 16.90
C ILE A 594 26.96 -25.94 17.21
N LYS A 595 27.44 -26.85 16.36
CA LYS A 595 28.82 -27.34 16.42
C LYS A 595 29.80 -26.17 16.28
N LEU A 596 29.57 -25.25 15.34
CA LEU A 596 30.38 -24.04 15.18
C LEU A 596 30.42 -23.14 16.43
N ILE A 597 29.29 -22.95 17.12
CA ILE A 597 29.20 -22.09 18.33
C ILE A 597 29.85 -22.76 19.55
N LEU A 598 29.61 -24.05 19.79
CA LEU A 598 30.07 -24.74 21.00
C LEU A 598 31.56 -25.08 21.00
N TYR A 599 32.17 -25.33 19.83
CA TYR A 599 33.62 -25.55 19.72
C TYR A 599 34.46 -24.30 20.05
N GLY A 600 33.85 -23.11 20.11
CA GLY A 600 34.52 -21.84 20.43
C GLY A 600 34.78 -21.62 21.93
N GLU A 601 34.04 -22.28 22.84
CA GLU A 601 34.17 -22.02 24.29
C GLU A 601 34.94 -23.11 25.06
N ASN A 602 34.94 -24.36 24.60
CA ASN A 602 35.69 -25.44 25.28
C ASN A 602 36.35 -26.34 24.24
N GLY A 603 37.69 -26.26 24.15
CA GLY A 603 38.46 -27.21 23.38
C GLY A 603 38.16 -28.65 23.82
N SER A 604 37.90 -29.54 22.84
CA SER A 604 37.74 -31.00 22.97
C SER A 604 36.41 -31.56 23.52
N GLY A 605 35.26 -31.18 22.95
CA GLY A 605 33.99 -31.90 23.17
C GLY A 605 33.31 -32.31 21.86
N ASP A 606 33.10 -33.60 21.64
CA ASP A 606 32.09 -34.10 20.70
C ASP A 606 30.73 -33.47 21.10
N VAL A 607 30.15 -32.63 20.24
CA VAL A 607 28.80 -32.12 20.48
C VAL A 607 27.86 -33.33 20.39
N ASN A 608 27.35 -33.75 21.54
CA ASN A 608 26.42 -34.88 21.65
C ASN A 608 25.22 -34.62 20.73
N ASP A 609 24.97 -35.51 19.76
CA ASP A 609 23.86 -35.37 18.82
C ASP A 609 22.49 -35.32 19.53
N ALA A 610 22.42 -35.81 20.78
CA ALA A 610 21.25 -35.66 21.65
C ALA A 610 20.99 -34.20 22.07
N TYR A 611 22.04 -33.41 22.29
CA TYR A 611 21.92 -31.99 22.66
C TYR A 611 21.48 -31.13 21.48
N VAL A 612 21.99 -31.44 20.28
CA VAL A 612 21.50 -30.82 19.04
C VAL A 612 20.03 -31.16 18.82
N GLU A 613 19.64 -32.42 19.05
CA GLU A 613 18.24 -32.83 18.91
C GLU A 613 17.33 -32.13 19.92
N GLU A 614 17.80 -31.96 21.15
CA GLU A 614 17.07 -31.22 22.18
C GLU A 614 16.85 -29.77 21.76
N LEU A 615 17.88 -29.08 21.24
CA LEU A 615 17.76 -27.69 20.80
C LEU A 615 16.92 -27.55 19.53
N THR A 616 17.11 -28.40 18.53
CA THR A 616 16.30 -28.39 17.30
C THR A 616 14.83 -28.67 17.63
N SER A 617 14.54 -29.67 18.47
CA SER A 617 13.18 -29.98 18.91
C SER A 617 12.57 -28.92 19.82
N ALA A 618 13.38 -28.13 20.51
CA ALA A 618 12.92 -27.01 21.32
C ALA A 618 12.60 -25.76 20.49
N MET A 619 13.21 -25.62 19.31
CA MET A 619 12.96 -24.52 18.37
C MET A 619 11.85 -24.85 17.37
N ASP A 620 11.65 -26.12 17.03
CA ASP A 620 10.55 -26.65 16.23
C ASP A 620 9.27 -26.76 17.07
N PHE A 621 8.44 -25.72 17.06
CA PHE A 621 7.27 -25.60 17.93
C PHE A 621 6.11 -26.48 17.45
N ASP A 622 5.97 -26.64 16.14
CA ASP A 622 4.92 -27.46 15.53
C ASP A 622 5.30 -28.95 15.42
N LYS A 623 6.56 -29.29 15.71
CA LYS A 623 7.15 -30.64 15.71
C LYS A 623 7.15 -31.30 14.34
N ASN A 624 7.22 -30.52 13.27
CA ASN A 624 7.22 -31.03 11.90
C ASN A 624 8.60 -31.57 11.44
N GLY A 625 9.65 -31.41 12.27
CA GLY A 625 11.03 -31.80 12.02
C GLY A 625 11.85 -30.78 11.25
N LYS A 626 11.35 -29.55 11.08
CA LYS A 626 11.96 -28.44 10.33
C LYS A 626 11.62 -27.12 11.01
N ILE A 627 12.59 -26.22 11.11
CA ILE A 627 12.37 -24.91 11.76
C ILE A 627 12.08 -23.86 10.69
N ASP A 628 10.87 -23.31 10.69
CA ASP A 628 10.53 -22.19 9.81
C ASP A 628 11.02 -20.83 10.36
N PHE A 629 10.91 -19.76 9.58
CA PHE A 629 11.38 -18.44 10.00
C PHE A 629 10.67 -17.89 11.24
N ASN A 630 9.36 -18.16 11.39
CA ASN A 630 8.60 -17.70 12.55
C ASN A 630 9.01 -18.47 13.81
N GLU A 631 9.20 -19.79 13.69
CA GLU A 631 9.71 -20.64 14.77
C GLU A 631 11.13 -20.23 15.17
N PHE A 632 11.97 -19.94 14.18
CA PHE A 632 13.30 -19.38 14.40
C PHE A 632 13.23 -18.06 15.17
N LEU A 633 12.36 -17.13 14.81
CA LEU A 633 12.18 -15.86 15.54
C LEU A 633 11.67 -16.06 16.98
N GLU A 634 10.69 -16.94 17.18
CA GLU A 634 10.12 -17.22 18.51
C GLU A 634 11.14 -17.88 19.44
N SER A 635 12.11 -18.62 18.92
CA SER A 635 13.21 -19.18 19.75
C SER A 635 14.04 -18.09 20.46
N PHE A 636 14.31 -16.95 19.80
CA PHE A 636 15.05 -15.83 20.39
C PHE A 636 14.21 -15.05 21.41
N ARG A 637 12.88 -15.10 21.27
CA ARG A 637 11.95 -14.52 22.25
C ARG A 637 12.03 -15.24 23.60
N ILE A 638 12.22 -16.57 23.59
CA ILE A 638 12.26 -17.40 24.82
C ILE A 638 13.55 -17.18 25.62
N VAL A 639 14.69 -16.98 24.96
CA VAL A 639 16.00 -16.85 25.62
C VAL A 639 16.11 -15.55 26.45
N ASN A 640 15.46 -14.46 26.02
CA ASN A 640 15.54 -13.17 26.70
C ASN A 640 14.69 -13.03 27.98
N VAL A 641 13.86 -14.03 28.32
CA VAL A 641 12.95 -13.97 29.50
C VAL A 641 13.64 -14.38 30.81
N LYS A 642 14.88 -14.90 30.79
CA LYS A 642 15.61 -15.23 32.03
C LYS A 642 16.52 -14.08 32.50
N LYS A 643 15.94 -13.08 33.18
CA LYS A 643 16.70 -12.34 34.20
C LYS A 643 16.66 -13.13 35.51
N PRO A 644 17.80 -13.38 36.19
CA PRO A 644 17.82 -14.14 37.43
C PRO A 644 17.23 -13.27 38.55
N GLN A 645 15.98 -13.52 38.92
CA GLN A 645 15.48 -13.09 40.22
C GLN A 645 16.00 -14.04 41.29
N GLN A 646 16.70 -13.43 42.24
CA GLN A 646 17.30 -14.07 43.40
C GLN A 646 16.29 -14.95 44.13
N ILE A 647 16.74 -16.17 44.37
CA ILE A 647 16.18 -17.14 45.29
C ILE A 647 15.98 -16.47 46.65
N ASN A 648 14.74 -16.46 47.13
CA ASN A 648 14.47 -16.47 48.56
C ASN A 648 13.41 -17.51 48.86
N GLU A 649 13.89 -18.71 49.16
CA GLU A 649 13.14 -19.71 49.90
C GLU A 649 12.73 -19.13 51.25
N LYS A 650 11.43 -19.22 51.59
CA LYS A 650 10.99 -19.77 52.88
C LYS A 650 9.48 -19.99 52.96
N SER A 651 9.18 -21.28 53.02
CA SER A 651 8.34 -21.91 54.05
C SER A 651 6.85 -22.17 53.78
N LYS A 652 6.59 -23.49 53.73
CA LYS A 652 5.56 -24.25 54.46
C LYS A 652 4.19 -24.49 53.81
N SER A 653 4.16 -25.64 53.14
CA SER A 653 3.31 -26.81 53.43
C SER A 653 1.80 -26.60 53.68
N ARG A 654 0.96 -27.23 52.83
CA ARG A 654 0.12 -28.38 53.25
C ARG A 654 -0.62 -29.05 52.08
N LYS A 655 -0.45 -30.39 52.07
CA LYS A 655 -1.37 -31.48 51.70
C LYS A 655 -1.85 -31.63 50.24
N LYS A 656 -1.33 -32.71 49.63
CA LYS A 656 -1.98 -33.53 48.60
C LYS A 656 -3.29 -34.14 49.13
N SER A 657 -4.36 -34.07 48.32
CA SER A 657 -5.33 -35.14 48.05
C SER A 657 -6.60 -34.54 47.48
N GLY A 658 -7.01 -34.95 46.28
CA GLY A 658 -8.32 -34.59 45.75
C GLY A 658 -8.38 -34.70 44.23
N SER A 659 -9.02 -35.77 43.75
CA SER A 659 -9.60 -35.94 42.42
C SER A 659 -9.98 -34.61 41.76
N ILE A 660 -9.49 -34.34 40.55
CA ILE A 660 -10.04 -33.26 39.70
C ILE A 660 -11.36 -33.77 39.12
N ASN A 661 -12.38 -33.88 39.98
CA ASN A 661 -13.74 -33.61 39.54
C ASN A 661 -13.85 -32.09 39.53
N GLY A 662 -13.50 -31.49 38.40
CA GLY A 662 -13.83 -30.09 38.15
C GLY A 662 -15.34 -29.96 38.24
N VAL A 663 -15.78 -29.12 39.17
CA VAL A 663 -17.17 -28.70 39.33
C VAL A 663 -17.66 -28.13 38.00
N ILE A 664 -18.30 -28.95 37.17
CA ILE A 664 -19.15 -28.49 36.09
C ILE A 664 -20.43 -28.05 36.78
N VAL A 665 -20.64 -26.74 36.84
CA VAL A 665 -21.93 -26.18 37.22
C VAL A 665 -22.97 -26.71 36.21
N GLU A 666 -23.92 -27.52 36.68
CA GLU A 666 -24.95 -28.24 35.90
C GLU A 666 -26.06 -27.34 35.33
N HIS A 667 -25.73 -26.11 34.90
CA HIS A 667 -26.70 -25.21 34.29
C HIS A 667 -26.36 -25.01 32.81
N LYS A 668 -27.08 -25.73 31.93
CA LYS A 668 -26.99 -25.55 30.47
C LYS A 668 -27.20 -24.08 30.06
N GLN A 669 -28.02 -23.33 30.80
CA GLN A 669 -28.21 -21.89 30.65
C GLN A 669 -26.88 -21.12 30.77
N ALA A 670 -26.10 -21.42 31.82
CA ALA A 670 -24.84 -20.72 32.10
C ALA A 670 -23.75 -21.07 31.07
N GLN A 671 -23.70 -22.34 30.62
CA GLN A 671 -22.78 -22.78 29.58
C GLN A 671 -23.09 -22.10 28.24
N CYS A 672 -24.37 -22.01 27.86
CA CYS A 672 -24.78 -21.30 26.65
C CYS A 672 -24.48 -19.79 26.77
N ALA A 673 -24.80 -19.17 27.92
CA ALA A 673 -24.50 -17.77 28.17
C ALA A 673 -22.99 -17.47 28.09
N TYR A 674 -22.14 -18.37 28.58
CA TYR A 674 -20.68 -18.25 28.46
C TYR A 674 -20.24 -18.23 26.99
N ILE A 675 -20.72 -19.16 26.17
CA ILE A 675 -20.40 -19.19 24.73
C ILE A 675 -20.86 -17.89 24.07
N VAL A 676 -22.08 -17.43 24.36
CA VAL A 676 -22.64 -16.20 23.78
C VAL A 676 -21.82 -14.97 24.18
N LEU A 677 -21.41 -14.86 25.44
CA LEU A 677 -20.56 -13.78 25.93
C LEU A 677 -19.18 -13.82 25.27
N LEU A 678 -18.58 -15.01 25.14
CA LEU A 678 -17.30 -15.18 24.47
C LEU A 678 -17.36 -14.74 23.00
N LEU A 679 -18.37 -15.21 22.27
CA LEU A 679 -18.60 -14.83 20.87
C LEU A 679 -18.89 -13.34 20.74
N THR A 680 -19.68 -12.77 21.63
CA THR A 680 -19.98 -11.33 21.66
C THR A 680 -18.71 -10.53 21.87
N ILE A 681 -17.87 -10.88 22.86
CA ILE A 681 -16.60 -10.20 23.09
C ILE A 681 -15.72 -10.34 21.86
N TYR A 682 -15.59 -11.52 21.26
CA TYR A 682 -14.72 -11.72 20.10
C TYR A 682 -15.22 -11.00 18.85
N TRP A 683 -16.54 -10.92 18.61
CA TRP A 683 -17.10 -10.17 17.49
C TRP A 683 -17.07 -8.65 17.70
N VAL A 684 -17.18 -8.16 18.95
CA VAL A 684 -17.10 -6.72 19.25
C VAL A 684 -15.65 -6.23 19.28
N THR A 685 -14.74 -7.03 19.85
CA THR A 685 -13.31 -6.65 19.96
C THR A 685 -12.51 -7.03 18.72
N GLU A 686 -13.05 -7.91 17.86
CA GLU A 686 -12.38 -8.46 16.67
C GLU A 686 -10.96 -9.01 16.93
N VAL A 687 -10.70 -9.49 18.15
CA VAL A 687 -9.40 -10.09 18.54
C VAL A 687 -9.05 -11.32 17.67
N VAL A 688 -10.07 -11.99 17.13
CA VAL A 688 -9.95 -13.09 16.16
C VAL A 688 -10.83 -12.74 14.97
N PRO A 689 -10.42 -13.02 13.71
CA PRO A 689 -11.24 -12.78 12.54
C PRO A 689 -12.64 -13.38 12.71
N TYR A 690 -13.69 -12.59 12.48
CA TYR A 690 -15.06 -12.98 12.79
C TYR A 690 -15.48 -14.30 12.13
N GLY A 691 -14.98 -14.61 10.93
CA GLY A 691 -15.24 -15.89 10.26
C GLY A 691 -14.70 -17.10 11.02
N VAL A 692 -13.56 -16.97 11.71
CA VAL A 692 -12.98 -18.00 12.58
C VAL A 692 -13.74 -18.08 13.90
N THR A 693 -14.07 -16.93 14.50
CA THR A 693 -14.94 -16.86 15.68
C THR A 693 -16.28 -17.57 15.44
N SER A 694 -16.83 -17.42 14.23
CA SER A 694 -18.06 -18.09 13.79
C SER A 694 -17.94 -19.61 13.63
N LEU A 695 -16.74 -20.20 13.72
CA LEU A 695 -16.60 -21.66 13.76
C LEU A 695 -16.61 -22.21 15.19
N LEU A 696 -16.42 -21.37 16.20
CA LEU A 696 -16.39 -21.80 17.59
C LEU A 696 -17.68 -22.51 18.05
N PRO A 697 -18.91 -22.12 17.64
CA PRO A 697 -20.12 -22.87 17.96
C PRO A 697 -20.06 -24.36 17.58
N LEU A 698 -19.47 -24.70 16.42
CA LEU A 698 -19.34 -26.08 15.94
C LEU A 698 -18.53 -26.97 16.89
N ALA A 699 -17.57 -26.38 17.61
CA ALA A 699 -16.76 -27.10 18.60
C ALA A 699 -17.36 -26.98 20.01
N LEU A 700 -17.72 -25.77 20.44
CA LEU A 700 -18.07 -25.49 21.83
C LEU A 700 -19.45 -26.03 22.23
N PHE A 701 -20.45 -25.97 21.35
CA PHE A 701 -21.79 -26.48 21.69
C PHE A 701 -21.80 -28.00 21.92
N PRO A 702 -21.14 -28.82 21.09
CA PRO A 702 -21.02 -30.25 21.36
C PRO A 702 -20.11 -30.55 22.57
N MET A 703 -18.97 -29.85 22.71
CA MET A 703 -18.05 -30.05 23.85
C MET A 703 -18.69 -29.78 25.21
N LEU A 704 -19.57 -28.77 25.28
CA LEU A 704 -20.30 -28.41 26.50
C LEU A 704 -21.64 -29.13 26.64
N ASN A 705 -21.95 -30.08 25.75
CA ASN A 705 -23.16 -30.91 25.76
C ASN A 705 -24.48 -30.08 25.74
N ILE A 706 -24.47 -28.98 25.00
CA ILE A 706 -25.64 -28.11 24.78
C ILE A 706 -26.43 -28.60 23.57
N LEU A 707 -25.75 -28.79 22.43
CA LEU A 707 -26.33 -29.30 21.18
C LEU A 707 -25.43 -30.39 20.57
N PRO A 708 -26.01 -31.47 19.99
CA PRO A 708 -25.25 -32.44 19.20
C PRO A 708 -24.58 -31.79 17.99
N GLY A 709 -23.38 -32.26 17.60
CA GLY A 709 -22.63 -31.71 16.46
C GLY A 709 -23.40 -31.75 15.13
N GLU A 710 -24.25 -32.75 14.93
CA GLU A 710 -25.14 -32.85 13.76
C GLU A 710 -26.12 -31.66 13.69
N VAL A 711 -26.78 -31.35 14.81
CA VAL A 711 -27.73 -30.23 14.90
C VAL A 711 -27.02 -28.90 14.67
N VAL A 712 -25.85 -28.71 15.29
CA VAL A 712 -25.06 -27.49 15.10
C VAL A 712 -24.59 -27.34 13.64
N GLY A 713 -24.17 -28.43 13.01
CA GLY A 713 -23.78 -28.44 11.59
C GLY A 713 -24.92 -28.07 10.65
N HIS A 714 -26.15 -28.55 10.92
CA HIS A 714 -27.34 -28.20 10.14
C HIS A 714 -27.66 -26.70 10.18
N SER A 715 -27.37 -26.00 11.28
CA SER A 715 -27.58 -24.55 11.37
C SER A 715 -26.73 -23.75 10.38
N TYR A 716 -25.63 -24.30 9.85
CA TYR A 716 -24.78 -23.68 8.83
C TYR A 716 -25.24 -23.92 7.38
N PHE A 717 -26.18 -24.82 7.16
CA PHE A 717 -26.66 -25.21 5.83
C PHE A 717 -28.19 -25.16 5.72
N LYS A 718 -28.81 -24.10 6.27
CA LYS A 718 -30.25 -23.83 6.09
C LYS A 718 -30.54 -23.21 4.72
N ASP A 719 -31.80 -23.26 4.27
CA ASP A 719 -32.26 -22.66 3.00
C ASP A 719 -31.74 -21.23 2.80
N ILE A 720 -31.73 -20.44 3.86
CA ILE A 720 -31.24 -19.06 3.86
C ILE A 720 -29.74 -18.91 3.53
N THR A 721 -28.91 -19.89 3.89
CA THR A 721 -27.48 -19.90 3.53
C THR A 721 -27.28 -20.29 2.07
N THR A 722 -28.17 -21.14 1.53
CA THR A 722 -28.19 -21.48 0.09
C THR A 722 -28.68 -20.30 -0.76
N LEU A 723 -29.63 -19.52 -0.25
CA LEU A 723 -30.06 -18.24 -0.82
C LEU A 723 -28.87 -17.28 -0.99
N PHE A 724 -28.10 -17.09 0.08
CA PHE A 724 -26.90 -16.26 0.05
C PHE A 724 -25.85 -16.79 -0.92
N LEU A 725 -25.57 -18.10 -0.91
CA LEU A 725 -24.60 -18.71 -1.82
C LEU A 725 -24.96 -18.49 -3.30
N GLY A 726 -26.21 -18.74 -3.66
CA GLY A 726 -26.69 -18.57 -5.03
C GLY A 726 -26.69 -17.12 -5.50
N SER A 727 -27.29 -16.23 -4.72
CA SER A 727 -27.39 -14.80 -5.08
C SER A 727 -26.02 -14.13 -5.15
N MET A 728 -25.12 -14.43 -4.20
CA MET A 728 -23.77 -13.87 -4.19
C MET A 728 -22.91 -14.43 -5.33
N THR A 729 -23.11 -15.68 -5.75
CA THR A 729 -22.40 -16.22 -6.91
C THR A 729 -22.80 -15.47 -8.19
N LEU A 730 -24.09 -15.22 -8.40
CA LEU A 730 -24.57 -14.44 -9.54
C LEU A 730 -24.08 -12.98 -9.50
N ALA A 731 -24.06 -12.38 -8.31
CA ALA A 731 -23.50 -11.05 -8.09
C ALA A 731 -22.01 -10.96 -8.47
N HIS A 732 -21.19 -11.93 -8.05
CA HIS A 732 -19.77 -11.99 -8.45
C HIS A 732 -19.59 -12.27 -9.94
N ALA A 733 -20.50 -13.02 -10.58
CA ALA A 733 -20.49 -13.18 -12.03
C ALA A 733 -20.70 -11.84 -12.74
N MET A 734 -21.66 -11.02 -12.28
CA MET A 734 -21.91 -9.67 -12.78
C MET A 734 -20.73 -8.72 -12.53
N GLU A 735 -20.01 -8.91 -11.43
CA GLU A 735 -18.76 -8.20 -11.14
C GLU A 735 -17.64 -8.59 -12.12
N TYR A 736 -17.41 -9.89 -12.28
CA TYR A 736 -16.35 -10.45 -13.12
C TYR A 736 -16.42 -9.99 -14.58
N ILE A 737 -17.63 -9.87 -15.13
CA ILE A 737 -17.85 -9.39 -16.51
C ILE A 737 -17.93 -7.85 -16.62
N HIS A 738 -17.82 -7.13 -15.51
CA HIS A 738 -17.94 -5.67 -15.43
C HIS A 738 -19.28 -5.09 -15.92
N LEU A 739 -20.36 -5.88 -15.91
CA LEU A 739 -21.70 -5.45 -16.37
C LEU A 739 -22.24 -4.27 -15.53
N HIS A 740 -21.94 -4.27 -14.23
CA HIS A 740 -22.25 -3.17 -13.32
C HIS A 740 -21.69 -1.81 -13.77
N ARG A 741 -20.49 -1.79 -14.39
CA ARG A 741 -19.87 -0.56 -14.89
C ARG A 741 -20.62 0.00 -16.10
N ARG A 742 -21.07 -0.88 -16.99
CA ARG A 742 -21.91 -0.50 -18.14
C ARG A 742 -23.24 0.08 -17.68
N LEU A 743 -23.89 -0.55 -16.69
CA LEU A 743 -25.12 -0.05 -16.09
C LEU A 743 -24.92 1.32 -15.44
N ALA A 744 -23.83 1.51 -14.69
CA ALA A 744 -23.50 2.78 -14.06
C ALA A 744 -23.35 3.92 -15.08
N LEU A 745 -22.58 3.69 -16.15
CA LEU A 745 -22.38 4.68 -17.22
C LEU A 745 -23.66 4.96 -18.02
N PHE A 746 -24.48 3.94 -18.26
CA PHE A 746 -25.78 4.10 -18.91
C PHE A 746 -26.68 5.05 -18.11
N VAL A 747 -26.86 4.80 -16.81
CA VAL A 747 -27.71 5.62 -15.95
C VAL A 747 -27.16 7.03 -15.80
N LEU A 748 -25.84 7.19 -15.61
CA LEU A 748 -25.20 8.51 -15.51
C LEU A 748 -25.31 9.32 -16.80
N SER A 749 -25.37 8.67 -17.96
CA SER A 749 -25.63 9.34 -19.24
C SER A 749 -27.07 9.85 -19.39
N PHE A 750 -28.02 9.29 -18.62
CA PHE A 750 -29.45 9.62 -18.71
C PHE A 750 -29.91 10.63 -17.66
N VAL A 751 -29.45 10.53 -16.40
CA VAL A 751 -29.93 11.33 -15.26
C VAL A 751 -29.53 12.82 -15.36
N GLY A 752 -28.50 13.12 -16.15
CA GLY A 752 -28.08 14.48 -16.49
C GLY A 752 -26.82 14.95 -15.77
N SER A 753 -26.04 15.78 -16.45
CA SER A 753 -24.65 16.11 -16.07
C SER A 753 -24.49 17.28 -15.10
N SER A 754 -25.58 17.74 -14.49
CA SER A 754 -25.48 18.70 -13.39
C SER A 754 -24.93 18.01 -12.15
N ILE A 755 -24.22 18.75 -11.30
CA ILE A 755 -23.64 18.21 -10.04
C ILE A 755 -24.70 17.52 -9.17
N ARG A 756 -25.90 18.10 -9.07
CA ARG A 756 -27.00 17.58 -8.25
C ARG A 756 -27.53 16.25 -8.78
N TRP A 757 -27.75 16.20 -10.09
CA TRP A 757 -28.29 15.04 -10.80
C TRP A 757 -27.24 13.95 -11.01
N SER A 758 -25.97 14.32 -11.21
CA SER A 758 -24.85 13.36 -11.27
C SER A 758 -24.65 12.67 -9.92
N MET A 759 -24.73 13.41 -8.81
CA MET A 759 -24.73 12.80 -7.47
C MET A 759 -25.96 11.92 -7.26
N ALA A 760 -27.17 12.38 -7.63
CA ALA A 760 -28.38 11.56 -7.54
C ALA A 760 -28.28 10.27 -8.36
N GLY A 761 -27.81 10.35 -9.60
CA GLY A 761 -27.59 9.20 -10.48
C GLY A 761 -26.58 8.23 -9.91
N LEU A 762 -25.46 8.75 -9.37
CA LEU A 762 -24.44 7.94 -8.69
C LEU A 762 -25.03 7.22 -7.46
N MET A 763 -25.79 7.93 -6.64
CA MET A 763 -26.46 7.37 -5.45
C MET A 763 -27.47 6.29 -5.82
N CYS A 764 -28.30 6.53 -6.84
CA CYS A 764 -29.30 5.57 -7.32
C CYS A 764 -28.64 4.30 -7.86
N VAL A 765 -27.58 4.43 -8.67
CA VAL A 765 -26.83 3.28 -9.18
C VAL A 765 -26.15 2.52 -8.05
N THR A 766 -25.50 3.23 -7.12
CA THR A 766 -24.80 2.59 -6.00
C THR A 766 -25.79 1.84 -5.12
N SER A 767 -26.93 2.45 -4.79
CA SER A 767 -28.01 1.82 -4.03
C SER A 767 -28.55 0.60 -4.76
N PHE A 768 -28.85 0.72 -6.06
CA PHE A 768 -29.32 -0.40 -6.88
C PHE A 768 -28.32 -1.55 -6.92
N ILE A 769 -27.03 -1.31 -7.14
CA ILE A 769 -26.00 -2.37 -7.13
C ILE A 769 -25.94 -3.03 -5.75
N SER A 770 -26.04 -2.24 -4.68
CA SER A 770 -25.98 -2.74 -3.30
C SER A 770 -27.22 -3.54 -2.87
N MET A 771 -28.32 -3.49 -3.62
CA MET A 771 -29.46 -4.40 -3.42
C MET A 771 -29.07 -5.87 -3.70
N TRP A 772 -27.99 -6.10 -4.45
CA TRP A 772 -27.68 -7.41 -5.01
C TRP A 772 -26.27 -7.89 -4.69
N ILE A 773 -25.35 -6.97 -4.43
CA ILE A 773 -23.98 -7.23 -4.02
C ILE A 773 -23.76 -6.64 -2.62
N ASN A 774 -22.87 -7.25 -1.84
CA ASN A 774 -22.42 -6.69 -0.56
C ASN A 774 -22.05 -5.20 -0.68
N ASN A 775 -22.55 -4.39 0.25
CA ASN A 775 -22.29 -2.95 0.42
C ASN A 775 -20.83 -2.56 0.19
N SER A 776 -19.88 -3.34 0.72
CA SER A 776 -18.43 -3.08 0.56
C SER A 776 -17.98 -3.13 -0.90
N ALA A 777 -18.43 -4.15 -1.65
CA ALA A 777 -18.09 -4.31 -3.06
C ALA A 777 -18.76 -3.21 -3.91
N ALA A 778 -20.04 -2.92 -3.64
CA ALA A 778 -20.76 -1.84 -4.32
C ALA A 778 -20.06 -0.47 -4.14
N ALA A 779 -19.63 -0.15 -2.91
CA ALA A 779 -18.89 1.08 -2.64
C ALA A 779 -17.51 1.10 -3.32
N SER A 780 -16.77 -0.03 -3.28
CA SER A 780 -15.46 -0.18 -3.93
C SER A 780 -15.51 0.10 -5.42
N ILE A 781 -16.53 -0.43 -6.10
CA ILE A 781 -16.76 -0.29 -7.53
C ILE A 781 -17.10 1.17 -7.90
N MET A 782 -17.92 1.82 -7.08
CA MET A 782 -18.47 3.14 -7.40
C MET A 782 -17.55 4.31 -6.98
N MET A 783 -16.60 4.07 -6.07
CA MET A 783 -15.69 5.10 -5.57
C MET A 783 -14.77 5.70 -6.63
N PRO A 784 -14.08 4.91 -7.49
CA PRO A 784 -13.29 5.46 -8.59
C PRO A 784 -14.13 6.27 -9.58
N VAL A 785 -15.38 5.86 -9.82
CA VAL A 785 -16.32 6.59 -10.69
C VAL A 785 -16.67 7.95 -10.08
N ALA A 786 -16.91 8.00 -8.77
CA ALA A 786 -17.17 9.24 -8.03
C ALA A 786 -15.99 10.23 -8.13
N ILE A 787 -14.76 9.74 -7.95
CA ILE A 787 -13.53 10.53 -8.04
C ILE A 787 -13.36 11.07 -9.47
N ALA A 788 -13.50 10.20 -10.48
CA ALA A 788 -13.35 10.57 -11.87
C ALA A 788 -14.33 11.67 -12.32
N ILE A 789 -15.59 11.65 -11.83
CA ILE A 789 -16.58 12.71 -12.13
C ILE A 789 -16.10 14.06 -11.60
N VAL A 790 -15.60 14.10 -10.36
CA VAL A 790 -15.16 15.37 -9.73
C VAL A 790 -13.89 15.89 -10.39
N ASP A 791 -12.94 15.02 -10.72
CA ASP A 791 -11.69 15.41 -11.38
C ASP A 791 -11.92 15.96 -12.80
N GLN A 792 -12.89 15.42 -13.54
CA GLN A 792 -13.29 15.97 -14.85
C GLN A 792 -13.89 17.38 -14.73
N LEU A 793 -14.69 17.63 -13.68
CA LEU A 793 -15.25 18.95 -13.41
C LEU A 793 -14.14 19.96 -13.05
N GLU A 794 -13.19 19.56 -12.21
CA GLU A 794 -12.03 20.39 -11.83
C GLU A 794 -11.15 20.73 -13.05
N ASN A 795 -10.84 19.73 -13.88
CA ASN A 795 -10.03 19.90 -15.09
C ASN A 795 -10.66 20.83 -16.14
N TYR A 796 -11.99 20.77 -16.31
CA TYR A 796 -12.69 21.67 -17.24
C TYR A 796 -12.63 23.14 -16.80
N ASP A 797 -12.86 23.39 -15.51
CA ASP A 797 -12.81 24.74 -14.96
C ASP A 797 -11.40 25.34 -14.99
N MET A 798 -10.35 24.51 -14.87
CA MET A 798 -8.95 24.93 -15.06
C MET A 798 -8.69 25.37 -16.51
N LYS A 799 -9.09 24.57 -17.51
CA LYS A 799 -8.91 24.90 -18.94
C LYS A 799 -9.60 26.19 -19.37
N ILE A 800 -10.82 26.45 -18.89
CA ILE A 800 -11.51 27.72 -19.17
C ILE A 800 -10.75 28.90 -18.55
N SER A 801 -10.21 28.71 -17.35
CA SER A 801 -9.50 29.78 -16.64
C SER A 801 -8.19 30.15 -17.36
N GLU A 802 -7.54 29.18 -18.01
CA GLU A 802 -6.36 29.39 -18.87
C GLU A 802 -6.72 30.07 -20.20
N ASN A 803 -7.78 29.63 -20.89
CA ASN A 803 -8.21 30.23 -22.17
C ASN A 803 -8.66 31.70 -22.05
N VAL A 804 -9.22 32.09 -20.90
CA VAL A 804 -9.61 33.50 -20.63
C VAL A 804 -8.39 34.39 -20.36
N GLN A 805 -7.25 33.81 -19.93
CA GLN A 805 -5.99 34.55 -19.77
C GLN A 805 -5.26 34.79 -21.10
N GLU A 806 -5.49 33.96 -22.13
CA GLU A 806 -4.90 34.14 -23.47
C GLU A 806 -5.66 35.13 -24.37
N MET A 807 -6.94 35.44 -24.09
CA MET A 807 -7.77 36.32 -24.93
C MET A 807 -7.71 37.82 -24.60
N VAL A 808 -6.71 38.30 -23.87
CA VAL A 808 -6.44 39.74 -23.75
C VAL A 808 -5.51 40.14 -24.91
N PRO A 809 -5.95 40.94 -25.89
CA PRO A 809 -5.09 41.31 -27.02
C PRO A 809 -3.92 42.16 -26.50
N ILE A 810 -2.70 41.66 -26.68
CA ILE A 810 -1.49 42.47 -26.61
C ILE A 810 -1.21 42.90 -28.06
N ASP A 811 -1.96 43.90 -28.53
CA ASP A 811 -1.60 44.59 -29.76
C ASP A 811 -0.51 45.61 -29.43
N ILE A 812 0.74 45.22 -29.68
CA ILE A 812 1.85 46.13 -29.89
C ILE A 812 2.19 46.06 -31.37
N GLU A 813 1.61 46.93 -32.18
CA GLU A 813 2.15 47.22 -33.51
C GLU A 813 3.01 48.49 -33.48
N PRO A 814 4.21 48.46 -34.08
CA PRO A 814 5.00 49.66 -34.32
C PRO A 814 4.66 50.23 -35.69
N ALA A 815 4.15 51.45 -35.76
CA ALA A 815 4.11 52.19 -37.01
C ALA A 815 4.46 53.66 -36.78
N PHE A 816 5.67 54.02 -37.21
CA PHE A 816 6.06 55.39 -37.47
C PHE A 816 5.45 55.85 -38.79
N ASP A 817 5.12 57.15 -38.80
CA ASP A 817 5.22 58.12 -39.90
C ASP A 817 3.99 58.61 -40.71
N VAL A 818 3.81 59.93 -40.56
CA VAL A 818 3.64 60.99 -41.59
C VAL A 818 2.23 61.29 -42.15
N LYS A 819 1.66 62.33 -41.52
CA LYS A 819 1.10 63.59 -42.08
C LYS A 819 0.05 63.60 -43.22
N THR A 820 -1.08 64.23 -42.84
CA THR A 820 -1.83 65.34 -43.50
C THR A 820 -2.40 65.15 -44.92
N ILE A 821 -3.69 65.47 -45.10
CA ILE A 821 -4.21 66.73 -45.68
C ILE A 821 -5.77 66.72 -45.65
N GLY A 822 -6.32 67.73 -44.97
CA GLY A 822 -7.29 68.73 -45.46
C GLY A 822 -8.50 68.40 -46.35
N GLU A 823 -9.64 68.92 -45.86
CA GLU A 823 -10.50 69.94 -46.52
C GLU A 823 -11.91 69.54 -47.01
N ASP A 824 -12.88 70.07 -46.24
CA ASP A 824 -13.92 71.03 -46.65
C ASP A 824 -15.39 70.61 -46.86
N ASP A 825 -16.16 70.95 -45.81
CA ASP A 825 -17.24 71.97 -45.75
C ASP A 825 -18.56 71.84 -46.55
N ASN A 826 -19.68 71.89 -45.82
CA ASN A 826 -20.64 73.02 -45.83
C ASN A 826 -21.85 72.82 -44.86
N ASP A 827 -21.95 73.70 -43.85
CA ASP A 827 -23.06 74.56 -43.32
C ASP A 827 -24.56 74.35 -43.74
N PRO A 828 -25.62 74.99 -43.14
CA PRO A 828 -25.88 75.57 -41.79
C PRO A 828 -27.24 75.15 -41.14
N LYS A 829 -27.31 74.96 -39.80
CA LYS A 829 -28.29 75.57 -38.85
C LYS A 829 -28.30 74.90 -37.46
N ARG A 830 -28.20 75.79 -36.45
CA ARG A 830 -28.62 75.70 -35.03
C ARG A 830 -27.67 75.10 -33.96
N THR A 831 -26.66 75.93 -33.64
CA THR A 831 -26.41 76.59 -32.33
C THR A 831 -26.48 75.77 -31.04
N SER A 832 -25.51 75.80 -30.13
CA SER A 832 -24.09 76.20 -30.07
C SER A 832 -23.73 76.09 -28.59
N HIS A 833 -22.76 75.28 -28.20
CA HIS A 833 -21.83 75.65 -27.12
C HIS A 833 -20.57 74.80 -27.16
N HIS A 834 -19.47 75.54 -27.19
CA HIS A 834 -18.10 75.10 -27.26
C HIS A 834 -17.60 74.56 -25.92
N THR A 835 -16.87 73.45 -26.04
CA THR A 835 -15.59 73.18 -25.37
C THR A 835 -15.53 73.31 -23.86
N THR A 836 -15.60 72.18 -23.17
CA THR A 836 -14.84 71.91 -21.93
C THR A 836 -14.81 70.40 -21.70
N MET A 837 -13.68 69.94 -21.14
CA MET A 837 -13.43 68.57 -20.74
C MET A 837 -14.65 67.90 -20.11
N ASN A 838 -15.05 66.73 -20.61
CA ASN A 838 -15.82 65.78 -19.82
C ASN A 838 -15.06 64.46 -19.83
N GLU A 839 -14.19 64.33 -18.84
CA GLU A 839 -14.18 63.22 -17.89
C GLU A 839 -15.25 62.14 -18.18
N ASN A 840 -14.99 61.26 -19.15
CA ASN A 840 -15.37 59.88 -18.94
C ASN A 840 -14.34 59.29 -17.97
N VAL A 841 -14.46 59.73 -16.71
CA VAL A 841 -14.17 58.90 -15.54
C VAL A 841 -15.10 57.69 -15.69
N GLN A 842 -14.70 56.75 -16.54
CA GLN A 842 -15.00 55.35 -16.30
C GLN A 842 -14.51 55.13 -14.88
N ARG A 843 -15.47 54.97 -13.96
CA ARG A 843 -15.24 54.67 -12.55
C ARG A 843 -14.04 53.74 -12.48
N LEU A 844 -12.92 54.27 -11.99
CA LEU A 844 -11.84 53.46 -11.45
C LEU A 844 -12.49 52.66 -10.32
N VAL A 845 -12.99 51.48 -10.67
CA VAL A 845 -13.41 50.50 -9.69
C VAL A 845 -12.17 50.25 -8.84
N PRO A 846 -12.23 50.49 -7.51
CA PRO A 846 -11.06 50.32 -6.65
C PRO A 846 -10.47 48.93 -6.87
N LEU A 847 -9.14 48.80 -6.86
CA LEU A 847 -8.46 47.50 -6.95
C LEU A 847 -8.92 46.54 -5.83
N ASN A 848 -9.51 47.08 -4.75
CA ASN A 848 -10.21 46.34 -3.70
C ASN A 848 -11.51 45.66 -4.16
N ASP A 849 -12.22 46.19 -5.15
CA ASP A 849 -13.40 45.56 -5.74
C ASP A 849 -13.03 44.50 -6.80
N LEU A 850 -11.88 44.66 -7.48
CA LEU A 850 -11.32 43.60 -8.34
C LEU A 850 -10.72 42.44 -7.52
N THR A 851 -10.10 42.73 -6.37
CA THR A 851 -9.60 41.69 -5.45
C THR A 851 -10.68 41.11 -4.53
N LYS A 852 -11.78 41.83 -4.25
CA LYS A 852 -12.98 41.23 -3.65
C LYS A 852 -13.74 40.37 -4.65
N ARG A 853 -13.85 40.78 -5.92
CA ARG A 853 -14.42 39.94 -6.99
C ARG A 853 -13.58 38.68 -7.24
N ASN A 854 -12.25 38.76 -7.22
CA ASN A 854 -11.39 37.57 -7.34
C ASN A 854 -11.30 36.69 -6.08
N LYS A 855 -11.83 37.13 -4.93
CA LYS A 855 -12.00 36.28 -3.73
C LYS A 855 -13.37 35.59 -3.68
N GLN A 856 -14.30 35.97 -4.54
CA GLN A 856 -15.63 35.38 -4.62
C GLN A 856 -15.68 34.40 -5.80
N SER A 857 -15.64 33.10 -5.49
CA SER A 857 -15.97 31.94 -6.34
C SER A 857 -14.85 31.03 -6.88
N THR A 858 -13.81 30.72 -6.09
CA THR A 858 -13.15 29.41 -6.30
C THR A 858 -14.09 28.33 -5.77
N PHE A 859 -14.71 27.58 -6.67
CA PHE A 859 -15.56 26.43 -6.35
C PHE A 859 -14.71 25.38 -5.57
N ASP A 860 -15.17 24.95 -4.39
CA ASP A 860 -14.40 24.07 -3.50
C ASP A 860 -14.55 22.61 -3.91
N TYR A 861 -13.66 22.17 -4.80
CA TYR A 861 -13.64 20.81 -5.34
C TYR A 861 -13.31 19.74 -4.29
N SER A 862 -12.54 20.08 -3.25
CA SER A 862 -12.25 19.15 -2.14
C SER A 862 -13.52 18.84 -1.37
N LYS A 863 -14.31 19.87 -1.06
CA LYS A 863 -15.60 19.70 -0.40
C LYS A 863 -16.60 18.95 -1.28
N LEU A 864 -16.59 19.20 -2.59
CA LEU A 864 -17.43 18.44 -3.53
C LEU A 864 -17.04 16.96 -3.58
N ARG A 865 -15.73 16.65 -3.64
CA ARG A 865 -15.19 15.28 -3.64
C ARG A 865 -15.63 14.52 -2.39
N CYS A 866 -15.53 15.16 -1.22
CA CYS A 866 -16.04 14.62 0.04
C CYS A 866 -17.53 14.26 -0.04
N GLY A 867 -18.37 15.15 -0.57
CA GLY A 867 -19.80 14.89 -0.74
C GLY A 867 -20.11 13.71 -1.67
N PHE A 868 -19.38 13.56 -2.78
CA PHE A 868 -19.54 12.43 -3.70
C PHE A 868 -19.11 11.08 -3.10
N LEU A 869 -18.03 11.08 -2.30
CA LEU A 869 -17.56 9.87 -1.62
C LEU A 869 -18.55 9.42 -0.52
N ILE A 870 -19.03 10.34 0.32
CA ILE A 870 -20.05 10.04 1.33
C ILE A 870 -21.36 9.58 0.65
N ALA A 871 -21.73 10.18 -0.49
CA ALA A 871 -22.87 9.74 -1.28
C ALA A 871 -22.78 8.27 -1.68
N VAL A 872 -21.61 7.79 -2.11
CA VAL A 872 -21.38 6.37 -2.44
C VAL A 872 -21.49 5.48 -1.20
N ALA A 873 -20.78 5.83 -0.12
CA ALA A 873 -20.78 5.02 1.10
C ALA A 873 -22.18 4.85 1.67
N TYR A 874 -22.93 5.95 1.85
CA TYR A 874 -24.29 5.89 2.41
C TYR A 874 -25.30 5.24 1.47
N SER A 875 -25.20 5.47 0.15
CA SER A 875 -26.12 4.83 -0.79
C SER A 875 -25.91 3.32 -0.84
N SER A 876 -24.68 2.83 -0.67
CA SER A 876 -24.43 1.39 -0.57
C SER A 876 -25.15 0.80 0.65
N GLY A 877 -24.99 1.42 1.83
CA GLY A 877 -25.69 1.02 3.04
C GLY A 877 -27.22 1.04 2.87
N ILE A 878 -27.78 2.13 2.35
CA ILE A 878 -29.23 2.28 2.14
C ILE A 878 -29.77 1.28 1.12
N GLY A 879 -29.04 1.02 0.03
CA GLY A 879 -29.44 0.04 -0.98
C GLY A 879 -29.51 -1.37 -0.42
N GLY A 880 -28.50 -1.78 0.36
CA GLY A 880 -28.47 -3.09 1.00
C GLY A 880 -29.62 -3.36 1.96
N LEU A 881 -30.30 -2.32 2.48
CA LEU A 881 -31.48 -2.46 3.35
C LEU A 881 -32.71 -2.98 2.61
N THR A 882 -32.83 -2.73 1.31
CA THR A 882 -34.11 -2.82 0.58
C THR A 882 -34.47 -4.22 0.10
N THR A 883 -33.50 -5.12 0.00
CA THR A 883 -33.68 -6.50 -0.44
C THR A 883 -33.17 -7.46 0.61
N LEU A 884 -33.69 -8.69 0.58
CA LEU A 884 -33.28 -9.69 1.55
C LEU A 884 -31.79 -10.04 1.43
N VAL A 885 -31.26 -10.12 0.20
CA VAL A 885 -29.86 -10.48 -0.09
C VAL A 885 -28.86 -9.33 0.03
N GLY A 886 -29.32 -8.08 0.16
CA GLY A 886 -28.46 -6.91 0.12
C GLY A 886 -27.50 -6.79 1.31
N THR A 887 -27.92 -7.21 2.50
CA THR A 887 -27.09 -7.13 3.72
C THR A 887 -27.29 -8.33 4.64
N GLY A 888 -26.25 -8.66 5.40
CA GLY A 888 -26.24 -9.82 6.31
C GLY A 888 -27.42 -9.87 7.29
N PRO A 889 -27.78 -8.77 8.00
CA PRO A 889 -28.93 -8.74 8.89
C PRO A 889 -30.27 -9.14 8.25
N ASN A 890 -30.52 -8.72 7.01
CA ASN A 890 -31.75 -9.04 6.30
C ASN A 890 -31.86 -10.53 5.99
N ILE A 891 -30.74 -11.13 5.58
CA ILE A 891 -30.68 -12.58 5.39
C ILE A 891 -30.85 -13.29 6.74
N PHE A 892 -30.16 -12.82 7.78
CA PHE A 892 -30.22 -13.40 9.11
C PHE A 892 -31.63 -13.36 9.72
N VAL A 893 -32.39 -12.27 9.51
CA VAL A 893 -33.74 -12.15 10.08
C VAL A 893 -34.69 -13.21 9.54
N LYS A 894 -34.65 -13.50 8.23
CA LYS A 894 -35.44 -14.60 7.65
C LYS A 894 -35.07 -15.93 8.28
N GLY A 895 -33.78 -16.26 8.33
CA GLY A 895 -33.31 -17.51 8.92
C GLY A 895 -33.68 -17.66 10.40
N PHE A 896 -33.59 -16.56 11.17
CA PHE A 896 -33.94 -16.54 12.59
C PHE A 896 -35.44 -16.73 12.80
N VAL A 897 -36.28 -16.06 12.02
CA VAL A 897 -37.74 -16.18 12.08
C VAL A 897 -38.18 -17.58 11.69
N ASP A 898 -37.71 -18.10 10.56
CA ASP A 898 -38.03 -19.45 10.08
C ASP A 898 -37.74 -20.49 11.19
N GLN A 899 -36.58 -20.38 11.84
CA GLN A 899 -36.16 -21.30 12.90
C GLN A 899 -36.95 -21.19 14.20
N MET A 900 -37.34 -19.98 14.60
CA MET A 900 -38.01 -19.77 15.87
C MET A 900 -39.49 -20.14 15.81
N TYR A 901 -40.14 -19.92 14.66
CA TYR A 901 -41.60 -19.99 14.54
C TYR A 901 -42.13 -21.05 13.56
N GLU A 902 -41.27 -21.88 12.94
CA GLU A 902 -41.66 -22.95 12.00
C GLU A 902 -42.81 -23.85 12.49
N ASN A 903 -42.85 -24.11 13.80
CA ASN A 903 -43.76 -25.07 14.43
C ASN A 903 -44.92 -24.43 15.20
N ASP A 904 -45.00 -23.09 15.26
CA ASP A 904 -46.03 -22.40 16.01
C ASP A 904 -47.17 -21.92 15.08
N GLN A 905 -48.24 -22.71 14.99
CA GLN A 905 -49.38 -22.40 14.13
C GLN A 905 -50.10 -21.09 14.50
N LYS A 906 -49.92 -20.56 15.72
CA LYS A 906 -50.56 -19.31 16.17
C LYS A 906 -49.76 -18.05 15.83
N LEU A 907 -48.45 -18.17 15.59
CA LEU A 907 -47.52 -17.06 15.34
C LEU A 907 -46.85 -17.16 13.96
N LYS A 908 -47.45 -17.90 13.03
CA LYS A 908 -46.86 -18.20 11.73
C LYS A 908 -46.81 -16.94 10.86
N PHE A 909 -45.65 -16.27 10.80
CA PHE A 909 -45.36 -15.22 9.84
C PHE A 909 -44.11 -15.60 9.03
N GLU A 910 -44.26 -15.64 7.70
CA GLU A 910 -43.17 -16.01 6.78
C GLU A 910 -42.57 -14.76 6.15
N ILE A 911 -41.23 -14.67 6.16
CA ILE A 911 -40.51 -13.62 5.46
C ILE A 911 -40.10 -14.14 4.09
N SER A 912 -40.91 -13.85 3.09
CA SER A 912 -40.54 -14.05 1.68
C SER A 912 -39.63 -12.94 1.16
N PHE A 913 -38.88 -13.21 0.09
CA PHE A 913 -38.17 -12.16 -0.63
C PHE A 913 -39.10 -11.00 -1.06
N GLY A 914 -40.28 -11.32 -1.62
CA GLY A 914 -41.22 -10.31 -2.13
C GLY A 914 -41.84 -9.45 -1.03
N ASN A 915 -42.29 -10.05 0.07
CA ASN A 915 -42.88 -9.31 1.19
C ASN A 915 -41.84 -8.44 1.90
N PHE A 916 -40.62 -8.95 2.07
CA PHE A 916 -39.51 -8.16 2.61
C PHE A 916 -39.18 -6.97 1.71
N PHE A 917 -39.10 -7.19 0.39
CA PHE A 917 -38.85 -6.13 -0.59
C PHE A 917 -39.94 -5.05 -0.55
N LEU A 918 -41.21 -5.44 -0.46
CA LEU A 918 -42.34 -4.52 -0.33
C LEU A 918 -42.28 -3.70 0.97
N TYR A 919 -41.82 -4.30 2.06
CA TYR A 919 -41.64 -3.64 3.34
C TYR A 919 -40.47 -2.64 3.34
N ALA A 920 -39.31 -3.04 2.82
CA ALA A 920 -38.06 -2.29 2.97
C ALA A 920 -37.78 -1.28 1.84
N LEU A 921 -38.22 -1.55 0.60
CA LEU A 921 -37.96 -0.67 -0.55
C LEU A 921 -38.53 0.75 -0.37
N PRO A 922 -39.80 0.96 0.07
CA PRO A 922 -40.33 2.31 0.24
C PRO A 922 -39.53 3.13 1.24
N MET A 923 -39.10 2.48 2.32
CA MET A 923 -38.27 3.08 3.35
C MET A 923 -36.88 3.46 2.83
N GLY A 924 -36.20 2.53 2.16
CA GLY A 924 -34.88 2.81 1.59
C GLY A 924 -34.92 3.92 0.53
N PHE A 925 -36.00 3.99 -0.26
CA PHE A 925 -36.21 5.08 -1.21
C PHE A 925 -36.35 6.46 -0.52
N LEU A 926 -37.16 6.54 0.55
CA LEU A 926 -37.29 7.77 1.34
C LEU A 926 -35.96 8.17 2.00
N MET A 927 -35.23 7.20 2.57
CA MET A 927 -33.91 7.43 3.15
C MET A 927 -32.91 7.93 2.11
N LEU A 928 -32.92 7.38 0.88
CA LEU A 928 -32.02 7.77 -0.20
C LEU A 928 -32.30 9.21 -0.67
N ILE A 929 -33.57 9.60 -0.82
CA ILE A 929 -33.97 10.96 -1.17
C ILE A 929 -33.53 11.95 -0.08
N PHE A 930 -33.77 11.60 1.19
CA PHE A 930 -33.38 12.45 2.30
C PHE A 930 -31.85 12.56 2.42
N CYS A 931 -31.12 11.46 2.23
CA CYS A 931 -29.66 11.45 2.16
C CYS A 931 -29.15 12.39 1.06
N TRP A 932 -29.71 12.29 -0.14
CA TRP A 932 -29.36 13.19 -1.25
C TRP A 932 -29.58 14.65 -0.86
N PHE A 933 -30.75 14.98 -0.29
CA PHE A 933 -31.07 16.34 0.15
C PHE A 933 -30.08 16.86 1.21
N THR A 934 -29.77 16.04 2.22
CA THR A 934 -28.77 16.36 3.26
C THR A 934 -27.40 16.65 2.65
N LEU A 935 -26.94 15.81 1.71
CA LEU A 935 -25.65 16.01 1.04
C LEU A 935 -25.65 17.25 0.13
N GLN A 936 -26.77 17.56 -0.54
CA GLN A 936 -26.89 18.81 -1.30
C GLN A 936 -26.78 20.04 -0.38
N ILE A 937 -27.38 20.02 0.80
CA ILE A 937 -27.30 21.13 1.76
C ILE A 937 -25.88 21.29 2.31
N LEU A 938 -25.22 20.18 2.65
CA LEU A 938 -23.88 20.22 3.28
C LEU A 938 -22.79 20.59 2.27
N TYR A 939 -22.84 20.01 1.07
CA TYR A 939 -21.75 20.06 0.10
C TYR A 939 -22.06 20.87 -1.17
N ASN A 940 -23.32 21.21 -1.44
CA ASN A 940 -23.75 21.95 -2.64
C ASN A 940 -24.70 23.13 -2.36
N ARG A 941 -24.59 23.75 -1.17
CA ARG A 941 -25.54 24.74 -0.63
C ARG A 941 -25.84 25.94 -1.54
N LYS A 942 -24.83 26.45 -2.25
CA LYS A 942 -24.94 27.72 -3.03
C LYS A 942 -25.71 27.54 -4.33
N ASP A 943 -25.63 26.36 -4.94
CA ASP A 943 -26.32 26.07 -6.19
C ASP A 943 -27.71 25.54 -5.90
N PHE A 944 -27.91 24.71 -4.86
CA PHE A 944 -29.18 24.01 -4.58
C PHE A 944 -30.44 24.89 -4.62
N PHE A 945 -30.42 26.08 -4.01
CA PHE A 945 -31.57 27.00 -3.97
C PHE A 945 -31.67 27.95 -5.18
N ARG A 946 -30.72 27.91 -6.12
CA ARG A 946 -30.70 28.79 -7.30
C ARG A 946 -31.35 28.09 -8.50
N TRP A 947 -32.41 28.71 -9.04
CA TRP A 947 -33.17 28.23 -10.20
C TRP A 947 -32.57 28.63 -11.56
N THR A 948 -31.72 29.68 -11.61
CA THR A 948 -31.10 30.18 -12.83
C THR A 948 -29.65 29.69 -12.99
N LYS A 949 -29.37 28.96 -14.07
CA LYS A 949 -28.01 28.48 -14.41
C LYS A 949 -27.21 29.57 -15.13
N THR A 950 -25.93 29.70 -14.81
CA THR A 950 -25.02 30.56 -15.59
C THR A 950 -24.63 29.88 -16.90
N LYS A 951 -24.22 30.67 -17.91
CA LYS A 951 -23.70 30.13 -19.19
C LYS A 951 -22.53 29.16 -18.98
N LYS A 952 -21.62 29.50 -18.07
CA LYS A 952 -20.47 28.65 -17.67
C LYS A 952 -20.92 27.31 -17.05
N GLU A 953 -21.94 27.33 -16.20
CA GLU A 953 -22.51 26.11 -15.61
C GLU A 953 -23.13 25.21 -16.69
N LEU A 954 -23.83 25.78 -17.67
CA LEU A 954 -24.45 25.04 -18.77
C LEU A 954 -23.40 24.38 -19.68
N GLU A 955 -22.34 25.11 -20.04
CA GLU A 955 -21.24 24.58 -20.85
C GLU A 955 -20.50 23.44 -20.13
N ARG A 956 -20.27 23.58 -18.81
CA ARG A 956 -19.67 22.54 -17.96
C ARG A 956 -20.51 21.25 -17.94
N GLU A 957 -21.84 21.38 -17.83
CA GLU A 957 -22.74 20.23 -17.89
C GLU A 957 -22.70 19.55 -19.26
N GLN A 958 -22.72 20.33 -20.34
CA GLN A 958 -22.62 19.79 -21.71
C GLN A 958 -21.30 19.05 -21.95
N HIS A 959 -20.19 19.58 -21.43
CA HIS A 959 -18.89 18.91 -21.53
C HIS A 959 -18.87 17.58 -20.78
N LEU A 960 -19.31 17.56 -19.51
CA LEU A 960 -19.38 16.32 -18.74
C LEU A 960 -20.33 15.30 -19.40
N HIS A 961 -21.46 15.74 -19.95
CA HIS A 961 -22.37 14.89 -20.71
C HIS A 961 -21.70 14.26 -21.93
N SER A 962 -20.90 15.03 -22.68
CA SER A 962 -20.21 14.52 -23.86
C SER A 962 -19.18 13.44 -23.51
N ILE A 963 -18.46 13.60 -22.40
CA ILE A 963 -17.47 12.63 -21.92
C ILE A 963 -18.15 11.34 -21.48
N LEU A 964 -19.19 11.43 -20.66
CA LEU A 964 -19.93 10.25 -20.19
C LEU A 964 -20.54 9.47 -21.36
N LYS A 965 -21.09 10.20 -22.35
CA LYS A 965 -21.63 9.60 -23.57
C LYS A 965 -20.54 8.97 -24.44
N GLN A 966 -19.34 9.55 -24.50
CA GLN A 966 -18.20 8.98 -25.22
C GLN A 966 -17.69 7.71 -24.53
N GLN A 967 -17.47 7.75 -23.20
CA GLN A 967 -17.06 6.57 -22.42
C GLN A 967 -18.06 5.42 -22.52
N TYR A 968 -19.36 5.73 -22.60
CA TYR A 968 -20.39 4.72 -22.85
C TYR A 968 -20.34 4.16 -24.28
N LYS A 969 -20.07 4.99 -25.29
CA LYS A 969 -19.91 4.55 -26.69
C LYS A 969 -18.67 3.69 -26.90
N ASP A 970 -17.59 3.98 -26.18
CA ASP A 970 -16.34 3.22 -26.23
C ASP A 970 -16.50 1.80 -25.65
N LEU A 971 -17.54 1.58 -24.82
CA LEU A 971 -17.99 0.25 -24.42
C LEU A 971 -18.77 -0.39 -25.58
N ASN A 972 -18.09 -1.23 -26.37
CA ASN A 972 -18.61 -2.05 -27.48
C ASN A 972 -20.03 -2.63 -27.27
N VAL A 973 -20.66 -3.10 -28.36
CA VAL A 973 -21.95 -3.85 -28.38
C VAL A 973 -22.01 -4.89 -27.25
N LEU A 974 -23.19 -5.07 -26.63
CA LEU A 974 -23.43 -6.03 -25.55
C LEU A 974 -22.80 -7.39 -25.89
N SER A 975 -21.91 -7.87 -25.02
CA SER A 975 -21.25 -9.15 -25.20
C SER A 975 -22.22 -10.30 -24.93
N TRP A 976 -21.89 -11.49 -25.43
CA TRP A 976 -22.64 -12.72 -25.14
C TRP A 976 -22.84 -12.94 -23.63
N GLN A 977 -21.79 -12.70 -22.84
CA GLN A 977 -21.81 -12.85 -21.39
C GLN A 977 -22.71 -11.81 -20.71
N ASP A 978 -22.67 -10.56 -21.19
CA ASP A 978 -23.54 -9.48 -20.69
C ASP A 978 -25.02 -9.86 -20.81
N MET A 979 -25.41 -10.42 -21.96
CA MET A 979 -26.78 -10.84 -22.23
C MET A 979 -27.21 -12.03 -21.36
N ILE A 980 -26.36 -13.05 -21.21
CA ILE A 980 -26.67 -14.21 -20.37
C ILE A 980 -26.84 -13.78 -18.92
N ILE A 981 -25.85 -13.10 -18.34
CA ILE A 981 -25.91 -12.71 -16.93
C ILE A 981 -27.07 -11.75 -16.67
N GLY A 982 -27.31 -10.79 -17.57
CA GLY A 982 -28.48 -9.91 -17.48
C GLY A 982 -29.81 -10.68 -17.55
N CYS A 983 -29.91 -11.70 -18.40
CA CYS A 983 -31.09 -12.56 -18.50
C CYS A 983 -31.28 -13.41 -17.23
N LEU A 984 -30.24 -14.09 -16.75
CA LEU A 984 -30.28 -14.88 -15.52
C LEU A 984 -30.70 -14.03 -14.32
N PHE A 985 -30.17 -12.81 -14.24
CA PHE A 985 -30.51 -11.87 -13.19
C PHE A 985 -31.98 -11.41 -13.25
N ALA A 986 -32.49 -11.08 -14.44
CA ALA A 986 -33.90 -10.75 -14.63
C ALA A 986 -34.83 -11.93 -14.31
N VAL A 987 -34.44 -13.15 -14.71
CA VAL A 987 -35.18 -14.39 -14.39
C VAL A 987 -35.19 -14.64 -12.89
N LEU A 988 -34.07 -14.49 -12.20
CA LEU A 988 -33.99 -14.68 -10.74
C LEU A 988 -34.99 -13.77 -10.00
N ILE A 989 -34.97 -12.47 -10.31
CA ILE A 989 -35.88 -11.49 -9.70
C ILE A 989 -37.34 -11.82 -10.03
N LEU A 990 -37.62 -12.15 -11.29
CA LEU A 990 -38.97 -12.49 -11.72
C LEU A 990 -39.51 -13.72 -10.99
N LEU A 991 -38.69 -14.75 -10.81
CA LEU A 991 -39.07 -15.97 -10.09
C LEU A 991 -39.34 -15.69 -8.60
N TRP A 992 -38.50 -14.88 -7.93
CA TRP A 992 -38.76 -14.49 -6.54
C TRP A 992 -40.06 -13.67 -6.37
N ILE A 993 -40.34 -12.73 -7.29
CA ILE A 993 -41.57 -11.94 -7.23
C ILE A 993 -42.80 -12.82 -7.51
N ILE A 994 -42.77 -13.63 -8.57
CA ILE A 994 -43.93 -14.45 -8.97
C ILE A 994 -44.21 -15.55 -7.93
N ARG A 995 -43.21 -15.99 -7.15
CA ARG A 995 -43.39 -17.07 -6.15
C ARG A 995 -44.49 -16.73 -5.17
N ASP A 996 -44.50 -15.49 -4.69
CA ASP A 996 -45.45 -15.04 -3.68
C ASP A 996 -46.88 -14.83 -4.26
N PHE A 997 -47.03 -14.73 -5.59
CA PHE A 997 -48.34 -14.57 -6.27
C PHE A 997 -48.92 -15.88 -6.83
N SER A 998 -48.14 -16.96 -6.85
CA SER A 998 -48.50 -18.22 -7.49
C SER A 998 -48.56 -19.32 -6.44
N GLU A 999 -49.76 -19.59 -5.90
CA GLU A 999 -49.91 -20.67 -4.93
C GLU A 999 -49.54 -22.05 -5.50
N GLU A 1000 -49.66 -22.34 -6.82
CA GLU A 1000 -49.41 -23.71 -7.34
C GLU A 1000 -48.90 -23.90 -8.80
N ARG A 1001 -48.57 -22.89 -9.63
CA ARG A 1001 -48.61 -23.11 -11.11
C ARG A 1001 -47.31 -23.28 -11.92
N TRP A 1002 -46.13 -22.89 -11.44
CA TRP A 1002 -44.85 -23.14 -12.15
C TRP A 1002 -43.87 -24.02 -11.36
N LEU A 1003 -44.28 -24.39 -10.15
CA LEU A 1003 -43.55 -25.24 -9.22
C LEU A 1003 -43.46 -26.71 -9.66
N PHE A 1004 -44.13 -27.12 -10.74
CA PHE A 1004 -44.21 -28.52 -11.20
C PHE A 1004 -42.86 -29.20 -11.53
N ILE A 1005 -41.80 -28.42 -11.72
CA ILE A 1005 -40.43 -28.92 -11.96
C ILE A 1005 -39.77 -29.36 -10.64
N PHE A 1006 -40.24 -28.82 -9.50
CA PHE A 1006 -39.72 -29.11 -8.16
C PHE A 1006 -40.82 -29.77 -7.31
N THR A 1007 -40.44 -30.68 -6.41
CA THR A 1007 -41.35 -31.12 -5.35
C THR A 1007 -41.69 -29.93 -4.45
N LYS A 1008 -42.93 -29.85 -3.94
CA LYS A 1008 -43.46 -28.69 -3.18
C LYS A 1008 -42.56 -28.24 -2.02
N GLU A 1009 -41.77 -29.16 -1.46
CA GLU A 1009 -40.81 -28.91 -0.37
C GLU A 1009 -39.49 -28.25 -0.81
N TYR A 1010 -39.10 -28.37 -2.08
CA TYR A 1010 -37.79 -27.92 -2.58
C TYR A 1010 -37.85 -26.60 -3.34
N ALA A 1011 -39.02 -25.98 -3.42
CA ALA A 1011 -39.19 -24.77 -4.20
C ALA A 1011 -39.15 -23.51 -3.34
N THR A 1012 -37.99 -23.31 -2.74
CA THR A 1012 -37.70 -22.22 -1.82
C THR A 1012 -36.95 -21.08 -2.52
N ASP A 1013 -36.89 -19.90 -1.88
CA ASP A 1013 -36.06 -18.79 -2.35
C ASP A 1013 -34.60 -19.22 -2.52
N GLY A 1014 -34.09 -20.04 -1.58
CA GLY A 1014 -32.73 -20.56 -1.61
C GLY A 1014 -32.47 -21.49 -2.78
N THR A 1015 -33.41 -22.37 -3.11
CA THR A 1015 -33.25 -23.30 -4.25
C THR A 1015 -33.25 -22.57 -5.59
N ILE A 1016 -34.15 -21.57 -5.76
CA ILE A 1016 -34.18 -20.73 -6.98
C ILE A 1016 -32.84 -20.01 -7.14
N ALA A 1017 -32.33 -19.42 -6.06
CA ALA A 1017 -31.08 -18.68 -6.06
C ALA A 1017 -29.87 -19.57 -6.37
N LEU A 1018 -29.77 -20.73 -5.72
CA LEU A 1018 -28.66 -21.66 -5.92
C LEU A 1018 -28.67 -22.23 -7.34
N PHE A 1019 -29.84 -22.57 -7.85
CA PHE A 1019 -30.00 -23.09 -9.21
C PHE A 1019 -29.57 -22.03 -10.25
N ILE A 1020 -30.20 -20.86 -10.26
CA ILE A 1020 -29.90 -19.80 -11.24
C ILE A 1020 -28.48 -19.25 -11.04
N GLY A 1021 -28.07 -19.06 -9.79
CA GLY A 1021 -26.79 -18.46 -9.43
C GLY A 1021 -25.57 -19.35 -9.68
N SER A 1022 -25.74 -20.67 -9.75
CA SER A 1022 -24.65 -21.59 -10.11
C SER A 1022 -24.47 -21.76 -11.62
N LEU A 1023 -25.46 -21.42 -12.45
CA LEU A 1023 -25.35 -21.52 -13.92
C LEU A 1023 -24.14 -20.81 -14.53
N PRO A 1024 -23.70 -19.61 -14.08
CA PRO A 1024 -22.48 -18.97 -14.56
C PRO A 1024 -21.20 -19.82 -14.41
N LEU A 1025 -21.18 -20.79 -13.49
CA LEU A 1025 -20.06 -21.74 -13.31
C LEU A 1025 -19.99 -22.80 -14.42
N PHE A 1026 -21.09 -23.01 -15.15
CA PHE A 1026 -21.23 -24.05 -16.16
C PHE A 1026 -21.43 -23.49 -17.58
N LEU A 1027 -22.06 -22.32 -17.71
CA LEU A 1027 -22.37 -21.71 -19.00
C LEU A 1027 -21.12 -21.15 -19.70
N PRO A 1028 -21.05 -21.22 -21.05
CA PRO A 1028 -19.87 -20.85 -21.81
C PRO A 1028 -19.66 -19.33 -21.89
N ASP A 1029 -18.41 -18.90 -21.78
CA ASP A 1029 -17.96 -17.51 -21.85
C ASP A 1029 -18.15 -16.89 -23.25
N LYS A 1030 -18.20 -17.71 -24.30
CA LYS A 1030 -18.41 -17.28 -25.69
C LYS A 1030 -19.60 -18.02 -26.30
N ASN A 1031 -20.14 -17.44 -27.36
CA ASN A 1031 -21.24 -18.03 -28.10
C ASN A 1031 -20.80 -19.38 -28.70
N PRO A 1032 -21.39 -20.52 -28.27
CA PRO A 1032 -20.98 -21.85 -28.75
C PRO A 1032 -21.40 -22.11 -30.20
N PHE A 1033 -22.24 -21.26 -30.79
CA PHE A 1033 -22.70 -21.36 -32.18
C PHE A 1033 -21.79 -20.65 -33.20
N GLN A 1034 -20.62 -20.12 -32.78
CA GLN A 1034 -19.62 -19.53 -33.67
C GLN A 1034 -18.45 -20.50 -33.92
N ASN A 1035 -17.93 -20.54 -35.15
CA ASN A 1035 -16.81 -21.42 -35.53
C ASN A 1035 -15.53 -21.00 -34.78
N GLU A 1036 -14.87 -21.97 -34.12
CA GLU A 1036 -13.72 -21.82 -33.20
C GLU A 1036 -14.05 -21.46 -31.74
N TRP A 1037 -14.66 -22.40 -31.00
CA TRP A 1037 -14.90 -22.25 -29.57
C TRP A 1037 -14.13 -23.28 -28.71
N THR A 1038 -13.57 -22.80 -27.59
CA THR A 1038 -12.99 -23.62 -26.52
C THR A 1038 -13.77 -23.37 -25.24
N TYR A 1039 -14.21 -24.43 -24.57
CA TYR A 1039 -15.03 -24.30 -23.36
C TYR A 1039 -14.28 -23.61 -22.23
N LYS A 1040 -14.86 -22.49 -21.79
CA LYS A 1040 -14.53 -21.80 -20.54
C LYS A 1040 -15.83 -21.32 -19.90
N PRO A 1041 -16.02 -21.48 -18.59
CA PRO A 1041 -17.21 -20.98 -17.91
C PRO A 1041 -17.18 -19.44 -17.82
N ILE A 1042 -18.36 -18.81 -17.77
CA ILE A 1042 -18.50 -17.36 -17.57
C ILE A 1042 -17.82 -16.93 -16.27
N LEU A 1043 -18.01 -17.69 -15.19
CA LEU A 1043 -17.38 -17.46 -13.89
C LEU A 1043 -16.49 -18.67 -13.52
N PRO A 1044 -15.16 -18.54 -13.58
CA PRO A 1044 -14.26 -19.61 -13.14
C PRO A 1044 -14.33 -19.84 -11.62
N TRP A 1045 -14.42 -21.10 -11.18
CA TRP A 1045 -14.44 -21.45 -9.75
C TRP A 1045 -13.24 -20.87 -8.98
N ASN A 1046 -12.04 -20.89 -9.56
CA ASN A 1046 -10.83 -20.34 -8.94
C ASN A 1046 -10.94 -18.84 -8.62
N HIS A 1047 -11.75 -18.09 -9.37
CA HIS A 1047 -12.02 -16.70 -9.09
C HIS A 1047 -13.03 -16.59 -7.95
N LEU A 1048 -14.18 -17.26 -8.08
CA LEU A 1048 -15.24 -17.26 -7.06
C LEU A 1048 -14.72 -17.71 -5.69
N SER A 1049 -13.96 -18.81 -5.61
CA SER A 1049 -13.50 -19.35 -4.33
C SER A 1049 -12.60 -18.39 -3.55
N LYS A 1050 -11.94 -17.44 -4.24
CA LYS A 1050 -11.05 -16.44 -3.65
C LYS A 1050 -11.78 -15.13 -3.30
N THR A 1051 -12.81 -14.77 -4.05
CA THR A 1051 -13.54 -13.51 -3.87
C THR A 1051 -14.78 -13.66 -3.02
N PHE A 1052 -15.36 -14.87 -2.95
CA PHE A 1052 -16.57 -15.14 -2.18
C PHE A 1052 -16.36 -14.88 -0.67
N PRO A 1053 -17.30 -14.19 0.01
CA PRO A 1053 -17.15 -13.83 1.42
C PRO A 1053 -17.49 -14.99 2.37
N TRP A 1054 -16.65 -16.02 2.39
CA TRP A 1054 -16.84 -17.22 3.23
C TRP A 1054 -17.01 -16.91 4.71
N GLY A 1055 -16.34 -15.87 5.22
CA GLY A 1055 -16.49 -15.44 6.61
C GLY A 1055 -17.92 -15.02 6.96
N VAL A 1056 -18.61 -14.32 6.04
CA VAL A 1056 -20.00 -13.88 6.23
C VAL A 1056 -20.94 -15.09 6.16
N PHE A 1057 -20.69 -16.01 5.23
CA PHE A 1057 -21.42 -17.28 5.15
C PHE A 1057 -21.33 -18.07 6.47
N MET A 1058 -20.13 -18.21 7.04
CA MET A 1058 -19.94 -18.90 8.32
C MET A 1058 -20.58 -18.17 9.50
N LEU A 1059 -20.52 -16.83 9.52
CA LEU A 1059 -21.13 -16.01 10.56
C LEU A 1059 -22.65 -16.17 10.62
N GLN A 1060 -23.30 -16.28 9.47
CA GLN A 1060 -24.72 -16.53 9.40
C GLN A 1060 -25.10 -17.88 10.04
N GLY A 1061 -24.36 -18.95 9.73
CA GLY A 1061 -24.56 -20.27 10.34
C GLY A 1061 -24.34 -20.26 11.85
N ALA A 1062 -23.31 -19.55 12.32
CA ALA A 1062 -23.02 -19.36 13.74
C ALA A 1062 -24.16 -18.67 14.49
N GLY A 1063 -24.73 -17.61 13.92
CA GLY A 1063 -25.86 -16.90 14.51
C GLY A 1063 -27.10 -17.80 14.67
N LEU A 1064 -27.37 -18.65 13.68
CA LEU A 1064 -28.48 -19.63 13.73
C LEU A 1064 -28.20 -20.74 14.75
N ALA A 1065 -26.95 -21.20 14.86
CA ALA A 1065 -26.54 -22.14 15.90
C ALA A 1065 -26.69 -21.56 17.32
N ILE A 1066 -26.36 -20.27 17.50
CA ILE A 1066 -26.60 -19.56 18.78
C ILE A 1066 -28.09 -19.54 19.10
N ALA A 1067 -28.93 -19.22 18.11
CA ALA A 1067 -30.37 -19.20 18.26
C ALA A 1067 -30.92 -20.59 18.71
N ASP A 1068 -30.41 -21.69 18.14
CA ASP A 1068 -30.74 -23.06 18.59
C ASP A 1068 -30.25 -23.32 20.02
N GLY A 1069 -29.07 -22.79 20.35
CA GLY A 1069 -28.49 -22.85 21.70
C GLY A 1069 -29.38 -22.18 22.73
N PHE A 1070 -29.85 -20.95 22.47
CA PHE A 1070 -30.75 -20.20 23.35
C PHE A 1070 -32.04 -20.96 23.67
N LYS A 1071 -32.65 -21.58 22.65
CA LYS A 1071 -33.87 -22.37 22.77
C LYS A 1071 -33.63 -23.66 23.55
N THR A 1072 -32.56 -24.39 23.23
CA THR A 1072 -32.28 -25.72 23.80
C THR A 1072 -31.73 -25.65 25.23
N SER A 1073 -30.97 -24.60 25.55
CA SER A 1073 -30.44 -24.37 26.89
C SER A 1073 -31.44 -23.72 27.84
N ASP A 1074 -32.62 -23.32 27.35
CA ASP A 1074 -33.61 -22.54 28.08
C ASP A 1074 -33.06 -21.19 28.61
N LEU A 1075 -32.11 -20.60 27.87
CA LEU A 1075 -31.54 -19.30 28.23
C LEU A 1075 -32.55 -18.17 27.96
N SER A 1076 -33.43 -18.35 26.96
CA SER A 1076 -34.49 -17.39 26.63
C SER A 1076 -35.42 -17.11 27.81
N SER A 1077 -35.83 -18.12 28.57
CA SER A 1077 -36.69 -17.96 29.76
C SER A 1077 -35.96 -17.29 30.93
N THR A 1078 -34.67 -17.57 31.09
CA THR A 1078 -33.82 -16.93 32.11
C THR A 1078 -33.63 -15.45 31.81
N MET A 1079 -33.31 -15.11 30.56
CA MET A 1079 -33.21 -13.72 30.09
C MET A 1079 -34.55 -13.00 30.25
N ALA A 1080 -35.65 -13.72 30.03
CA ALA A 1080 -36.97 -13.17 30.21
C ALA A 1080 -37.29 -12.78 31.65
N THR A 1081 -36.76 -13.50 32.63
CA THR A 1081 -36.90 -13.14 34.05
C THR A 1081 -36.16 -11.84 34.37
N PHE A 1082 -34.96 -11.63 33.80
CA PHE A 1082 -34.18 -10.40 33.99
C PHE A 1082 -34.83 -9.16 33.35
N LEU A 1083 -35.62 -9.36 32.29
CA LEU A 1083 -36.25 -8.30 31.52
C LEU A 1083 -37.71 -8.02 31.95
N GLN A 1084 -38.16 -8.61 33.07
CA GLN A 1084 -39.51 -8.37 33.61
C GLN A 1084 -39.81 -6.89 33.91
N PHE A 1085 -38.80 -6.04 34.12
CA PHE A 1085 -39.02 -4.60 34.33
C PHE A 1085 -39.64 -3.90 33.11
N ILE A 1086 -39.60 -4.52 31.93
CA ILE A 1086 -40.21 -4.01 30.69
C ILE A 1086 -41.74 -4.22 30.71
N VAL A 1087 -42.24 -5.17 31.51
CA VAL A 1087 -43.67 -5.46 31.66
C VAL A 1087 -44.39 -4.23 32.21
N GLY A 1088 -45.34 -3.69 31.43
CA GLY A 1088 -46.13 -2.51 31.78
C GLY A 1088 -45.73 -1.21 31.06
N ALA A 1089 -44.62 -1.20 30.31
CA ALA A 1089 -44.31 -0.10 29.41
C ALA A 1089 -45.23 -0.12 28.18
N PRO A 1090 -45.64 1.04 27.62
CA PRO A 1090 -46.41 1.05 26.38
C PRO A 1090 -45.62 0.43 25.22
N ASN A 1091 -46.28 -0.40 24.41
CA ASN A 1091 -45.62 -1.16 23.33
C ASN A 1091 -44.90 -0.24 22.32
N ILE A 1092 -45.42 0.96 22.05
CA ILE A 1092 -44.76 2.00 21.24
C ILE A 1092 -43.42 2.43 21.83
N VAL A 1093 -43.32 2.58 23.16
CA VAL A 1093 -42.09 2.97 23.84
C VAL A 1093 -41.06 1.86 23.73
N ILE A 1094 -41.48 0.61 23.85
CA ILE A 1094 -40.61 -0.58 23.70
C ILE A 1094 -40.05 -0.63 22.26
N ILE A 1095 -40.92 -0.51 21.24
CA ILE A 1095 -40.51 -0.53 19.83
C ILE A 1095 -39.51 0.60 19.54
N LEU A 1096 -39.81 1.83 19.96
CA LEU A 1096 -38.93 2.98 19.73
C LEU A 1096 -37.57 2.82 20.43
N PHE A 1097 -37.57 2.35 21.69
CA PHE A 1097 -36.36 2.09 22.45
C PHE A 1097 -35.45 1.05 21.78
N VAL A 1098 -36.05 -0.04 21.30
CA VAL A 1098 -35.36 -1.12 20.60
C VAL A 1098 -34.74 -0.64 19.28
N ILE A 1099 -35.45 0.19 18.51
CA ILE A 1099 -34.92 0.81 17.29
C ILE A 1099 -33.71 1.69 17.61
N ILE A 1100 -33.81 2.54 18.65
CA ILE A 1100 -32.72 3.44 19.06
C ILE A 1100 -31.50 2.65 19.52
N ILE A 1101 -31.67 1.65 20.38
CA ILE A 1101 -30.57 0.79 20.85
C ILE A 1101 -29.91 0.09 19.66
N SER A 1102 -30.69 -0.49 18.76
CA SER A 1102 -30.16 -1.18 17.58
C SER A 1102 -29.35 -0.25 16.68
N ALA A 1103 -29.86 0.97 16.45
CA ALA A 1103 -29.19 1.99 15.65
C ALA A 1103 -27.93 2.58 16.30
N ILE A 1104 -27.82 2.56 17.64
CA ILE A 1104 -26.60 2.98 18.37
C ILE A 1104 -25.58 1.85 18.39
N PHE A 1105 -26.02 0.64 18.75
CA PHE A 1105 -25.14 -0.51 18.93
C PHE A 1105 -24.36 -0.85 17.65
N THR A 1106 -25.01 -0.69 16.50
CA THR A 1106 -24.38 -0.94 15.20
C THR A 1106 -23.25 0.01 14.82
N GLU A 1107 -23.03 1.13 15.52
CA GLU A 1107 -21.89 2.01 15.23
C GLU A 1107 -20.56 1.47 15.76
N PHE A 1108 -20.59 0.46 16.63
CA PHE A 1108 -19.42 -0.06 17.33
C PHE A 1108 -19.02 -1.48 16.92
N THR A 1109 -19.83 -2.16 16.11
CA THR A 1109 -19.56 -3.53 15.65
C THR A 1109 -20.23 -3.79 14.30
N SER A 1110 -19.92 -4.91 13.66
CA SER A 1110 -20.48 -5.25 12.36
C SER A 1110 -22.01 -5.47 12.42
N ASN A 1111 -22.72 -5.02 11.38
CA ASN A 1111 -24.17 -5.09 11.30
C ASN A 1111 -24.73 -6.51 11.55
N LEU A 1112 -24.09 -7.54 10.98
CA LEU A 1112 -24.51 -8.94 11.14
C LEU A 1112 -24.22 -9.50 12.54
N ALA A 1113 -23.11 -9.11 13.17
CA ALA A 1113 -22.85 -9.47 14.57
C ALA A 1113 -23.89 -8.84 15.51
N CYS A 1114 -24.22 -7.56 15.29
CA CYS A 1114 -25.34 -6.88 15.99
C CYS A 1114 -26.64 -7.67 15.90
N ALA A 1115 -27.06 -8.04 14.70
CA ALA A 1115 -28.29 -8.81 14.47
C ALA A 1115 -28.28 -10.15 15.21
N SER A 1116 -27.17 -10.88 15.11
CA SER A 1116 -26.98 -12.21 15.72
C SER A 1116 -27.05 -12.17 17.25
N ILE A 1117 -26.61 -11.07 17.86
CA ILE A 1117 -26.66 -10.86 19.31
C ILE A 1117 -28.05 -10.36 19.76
N LEU A 1118 -28.61 -9.38 19.04
CA LEU A 1118 -29.82 -8.69 19.48
C LEU A 1118 -31.09 -9.50 19.24
N PHE A 1119 -31.27 -10.19 18.10
CA PHE A 1119 -32.54 -10.82 17.77
C PHE A 1119 -33.01 -11.89 18.78
N PRO A 1120 -32.14 -12.78 19.32
CA PRO A 1120 -32.53 -13.69 20.39
C PRO A 1120 -33.03 -12.97 21.66
N ILE A 1121 -32.40 -11.85 22.00
CA ILE A 1121 -32.78 -11.02 23.16
C ILE A 1121 -34.13 -10.34 22.91
N LEU A 1122 -34.32 -9.77 21.71
CA LEU A 1122 -35.57 -9.12 21.31
C LEU A 1122 -36.74 -10.11 21.25
N HIS A 1123 -36.50 -11.35 20.80
CA HIS A 1123 -37.50 -12.42 20.87
C HIS A 1123 -37.94 -12.71 22.32
N SER A 1124 -36.97 -12.76 23.24
CA SER A 1124 -37.26 -12.94 24.67
C SER A 1124 -38.11 -11.78 25.21
N ILE A 1125 -37.77 -10.53 24.85
CA ILE A 1125 -38.55 -9.33 25.21
C ILE A 1125 -39.97 -9.39 24.66
N ALA A 1126 -40.14 -9.73 23.39
CA ALA A 1126 -41.44 -9.83 22.74
C ALA A 1126 -42.37 -10.82 23.47
N THR A 1127 -41.82 -11.97 23.85
CA THR A 1127 -42.56 -13.03 24.55
C THR A 1127 -43.06 -12.56 25.92
N ILE A 1128 -42.24 -11.82 26.68
CA ILE A 1128 -42.61 -11.28 28.00
C ILE A 1128 -43.60 -10.13 27.90
N ALA A 1129 -43.37 -9.23 26.94
CA ALA A 1129 -44.20 -8.05 26.72
C ALA A 1129 -45.55 -8.41 26.07
N ASN A 1130 -45.74 -9.68 25.69
CA ASN A 1130 -46.89 -10.17 24.95
C ASN A 1130 -47.13 -9.36 23.66
N ILE A 1131 -46.04 -9.08 22.94
CA ILE A 1131 -46.04 -8.37 21.66
C ILE A 1131 -45.64 -9.36 20.58
N HIS A 1132 -46.33 -9.35 19.44
CA HIS A 1132 -45.93 -10.16 18.30
C HIS A 1132 -44.45 -9.85 17.92
N PRO A 1133 -43.54 -10.83 17.91
CA PRO A 1133 -42.09 -10.57 17.82
C PRO A 1133 -41.63 -9.82 16.56
N ALA A 1134 -42.38 -9.92 15.46
CA ALA A 1134 -42.12 -9.15 14.25
C ALA A 1134 -42.01 -7.63 14.52
N TYR A 1135 -42.79 -7.09 15.47
CA TYR A 1135 -42.76 -5.66 15.82
C TYR A 1135 -41.47 -5.20 16.49
N LEU A 1136 -40.65 -6.11 17.02
CA LEU A 1136 -39.34 -5.77 17.59
C LEU A 1136 -38.21 -6.17 16.62
N ILE A 1137 -38.32 -7.35 16.01
CA ILE A 1137 -37.23 -7.93 15.21
C ILE A 1137 -37.12 -7.25 13.84
N MET A 1138 -38.23 -7.01 13.12
CA MET A 1138 -38.21 -6.40 11.79
C MET A 1138 -37.67 -4.96 11.77
N PRO A 1139 -38.17 -4.02 12.61
CA PRO A 1139 -37.58 -2.70 12.72
C PRO A 1139 -36.11 -2.73 13.13
N SER A 1140 -35.73 -3.64 14.05
CA SER A 1140 -34.35 -3.77 14.49
C SER A 1140 -33.44 -4.25 13.38
N CYS A 1141 -33.91 -5.15 12.51
CA CYS A 1141 -33.17 -5.62 11.34
C CYS A 1141 -32.72 -4.47 10.43
N ILE A 1142 -33.61 -3.51 10.19
CA ILE A 1142 -33.26 -2.32 9.42
C ILE A 1142 -32.37 -1.38 10.25
N ALA A 1143 -32.66 -1.21 11.54
CA ALA A 1143 -31.93 -0.30 12.43
C ALA A 1143 -30.46 -0.70 12.65
N VAL A 1144 -30.14 -2.00 12.77
CA VAL A 1144 -28.76 -2.52 12.88
C VAL A 1144 -27.95 -2.39 11.58
N SER A 1145 -28.51 -1.79 10.55
CA SER A 1145 -27.80 -1.47 9.32
C SER A 1145 -27.63 0.04 9.10
N LEU A 1146 -28.08 0.88 10.04
CA LEU A 1146 -27.94 2.35 10.02
C LEU A 1146 -26.59 2.84 10.56
N SER A 1147 -25.50 2.29 10.03
CA SER A 1147 -24.12 2.59 10.41
C SER A 1147 -23.57 3.73 9.55
N PHE A 1148 -23.88 4.97 9.91
CA PHE A 1148 -23.54 6.15 9.09
C PHE A 1148 -22.49 7.07 9.71
N MET A 1149 -22.21 6.95 11.02
CA MET A 1149 -21.43 7.97 11.74
C MET A 1149 -19.96 7.60 11.87
N LEU A 1150 -19.66 6.34 12.18
CA LEU A 1150 -18.29 5.88 12.45
C LEU A 1150 -17.76 4.98 11.32
N PRO A 1151 -16.42 5.00 11.10
CA PRO A 1151 -15.79 4.17 10.07
C PRO A 1151 -15.68 2.70 10.46
N ILE A 1152 -15.64 2.39 11.76
CA ILE A 1152 -15.43 1.03 12.29
C ILE A 1152 -16.60 0.10 11.91
N ALA A 1153 -17.82 0.64 11.90
CA ALA A 1153 -19.04 -0.14 11.75
C ALA A 1153 -19.22 -0.80 10.38
N THR A 1154 -18.79 -0.13 9.30
CA THR A 1154 -18.99 -0.66 7.93
C THR A 1154 -17.79 -0.37 7.02
N PRO A 1155 -17.36 -1.35 6.21
CA PRO A 1155 -16.24 -1.15 5.30
C PRO A 1155 -16.41 0.02 4.31
N PRO A 1156 -17.60 0.31 3.72
CA PRO A 1156 -17.79 1.51 2.90
C PRO A 1156 -17.37 2.82 3.59
N ASN A 1157 -17.68 2.99 4.88
CA ASN A 1157 -17.30 4.19 5.64
C ASN A 1157 -15.77 4.25 5.87
N ALA A 1158 -15.15 3.11 6.19
CA ALA A 1158 -13.69 3.03 6.33
C ALA A 1158 -12.96 3.29 5.00
N MET A 1159 -13.50 2.79 3.89
CA MET A 1159 -12.91 2.96 2.56
C MET A 1159 -12.85 4.42 2.13
N ILE A 1160 -13.92 5.20 2.35
CA ILE A 1160 -13.90 6.61 1.95
C ILE A 1160 -12.97 7.46 2.84
N LEU A 1161 -12.70 7.02 4.08
CA LEU A 1161 -11.78 7.70 4.99
C LEU A 1161 -10.31 7.53 4.58
N SER A 1162 -10.00 6.49 3.80
CA SER A 1162 -8.67 6.34 3.18
C SER A 1162 -8.35 7.44 2.16
N ASN A 1163 -9.35 8.23 1.75
CA ASN A 1163 -9.17 9.39 0.88
C ASN A 1163 -8.90 10.65 1.73
N GLU A 1164 -7.83 11.39 1.40
CA GLU A 1164 -7.43 12.62 2.09
C GLU A 1164 -8.53 13.70 2.15
N SER A 1165 -9.55 13.62 1.29
CA SER A 1165 -10.64 14.60 1.21
C SER A 1165 -11.74 14.42 2.28
N VAL A 1166 -11.80 13.28 2.98
CA VAL A 1166 -12.89 12.93 3.91
C VAL A 1166 -12.34 12.81 5.33
N LYS A 1167 -12.98 13.45 6.31
CA LYS A 1167 -12.66 13.31 7.74
C LYS A 1167 -13.78 12.59 8.49
N VAL A 1168 -13.46 12.01 9.64
CA VAL A 1168 -14.47 11.40 10.53
C VAL A 1168 -15.58 12.38 10.90
N MET A 1169 -15.25 13.66 11.11
CA MET A 1169 -16.26 14.68 11.40
C MET A 1169 -17.24 14.92 10.25
N ASP A 1170 -16.82 14.73 9.00
CA ASP A 1170 -17.71 14.85 7.84
C ASP A 1170 -18.74 13.71 7.81
N LEU A 1171 -18.31 12.49 8.14
CA LEU A 1171 -19.19 11.33 8.33
C LEU A 1171 -20.18 11.56 9.48
N ILE A 1172 -19.71 11.99 10.65
CA ILE A 1172 -20.61 12.25 11.79
C ILE A 1172 -21.64 13.33 11.43
N GLN A 1173 -21.20 14.43 10.80
CA GLN A 1173 -22.07 15.55 10.46
C GLN A 1173 -23.15 15.16 9.44
N ALA A 1174 -22.81 14.38 8.41
CA ALA A 1174 -23.78 13.90 7.44
C ALA A 1174 -24.67 12.78 8.03
N GLY A 1175 -24.07 11.87 8.80
CA GLY A 1175 -24.68 10.65 9.29
C GLY A 1175 -25.71 10.86 10.39
N ILE A 1176 -25.50 11.80 11.33
CA ILE A 1176 -26.48 12.09 12.40
C ILE A 1176 -27.85 12.46 11.82
N SER A 1177 -27.87 13.34 10.80
CA SER A 1177 -29.12 13.80 10.19
C SER A 1177 -29.88 12.64 9.53
N ILE A 1178 -29.17 11.80 8.77
CA ILE A 1178 -29.77 10.66 8.07
C ILE A 1178 -30.23 9.60 9.06
N LYS A 1179 -29.45 9.32 10.10
CA LYS A 1179 -29.81 8.36 11.15
C LYS A 1179 -31.09 8.75 11.89
N LEU A 1180 -31.18 10.00 12.35
CA LEU A 1180 -32.37 10.48 13.06
C LEU A 1180 -33.62 10.39 12.17
N PHE A 1181 -33.51 10.78 10.90
CA PHE A 1181 -34.60 10.62 9.94
C PHE A 1181 -34.95 9.15 9.73
N SER A 1182 -33.94 8.30 9.55
CA SER A 1182 -34.10 6.86 9.34
C SER A 1182 -34.82 6.17 10.50
N ILE A 1183 -34.50 6.53 11.75
CA ILE A 1183 -35.19 6.03 12.95
C ILE A 1183 -36.68 6.39 12.90
N VAL A 1184 -37.03 7.61 12.51
CA VAL A 1184 -38.43 8.04 12.38
C VAL A 1184 -39.15 7.26 11.27
N VAL A 1185 -38.52 7.09 10.10
CA VAL A 1185 -39.13 6.31 9.00
C VAL A 1185 -39.32 4.85 9.40
N ILE A 1186 -38.34 4.23 10.06
CA ILE A 1186 -38.46 2.85 10.57
C ILE A 1186 -39.61 2.73 11.56
N PHE A 1187 -39.70 3.67 12.50
CA PHE A 1187 -40.75 3.66 13.52
C PHE A 1187 -42.14 3.78 12.89
N ILE A 1188 -42.35 4.73 11.96
CA ILE A 1188 -43.63 4.92 11.27
C ILE A 1188 -43.99 3.68 10.43
N GLN A 1189 -43.06 3.17 9.63
CA GLN A 1189 -43.32 2.00 8.78
C GLN A 1189 -43.65 0.76 9.63
N SER A 1190 -42.94 0.57 10.74
CA SER A 1190 -43.17 -0.57 11.64
C SER A 1190 -44.49 -0.46 12.39
N ALA A 1191 -44.93 0.77 12.69
CA ALA A 1191 -46.24 1.00 13.28
C ALA A 1191 -47.37 0.73 12.28
N PHE A 1192 -47.28 1.19 11.03
CA PHE A 1192 -48.45 1.22 10.13
C PHE A 1192 -48.45 0.22 8.96
N ALA A 1193 -47.28 -0.21 8.48
CA ALA A 1193 -47.19 -1.05 7.28
C ALA A 1193 -46.91 -2.52 7.60
N LEU A 1194 -46.30 -2.81 8.76
CA LEU A 1194 -45.88 -4.16 9.12
C LEU A 1194 -47.05 -5.13 9.25
N SER A 1195 -48.14 -4.75 9.93
CA SER A 1195 -49.33 -5.61 10.06
C SER A 1195 -49.99 -5.91 8.73
N TYR A 1196 -50.06 -4.93 7.83
CA TYR A 1196 -50.71 -5.07 6.54
C TYR A 1196 -49.93 -5.96 5.57
N ILE A 1197 -48.59 -5.88 5.58
CA ILE A 1197 -47.74 -6.64 4.65
C ILE A 1197 -47.59 -8.10 5.07
N PHE A 1198 -47.55 -8.37 6.38
CA PHE A 1198 -47.31 -9.72 6.92
C PHE A 1198 -48.57 -10.38 7.49
N ASP A 1199 -49.76 -9.82 7.20
CA ASP A 1199 -51.08 -10.31 7.63
C ASP A 1199 -51.13 -10.66 9.13
N ILE A 1200 -50.66 -9.72 9.96
CA ILE A 1200 -50.65 -9.87 11.41
C ILE A 1200 -51.99 -9.34 11.94
N ASP A 1201 -52.86 -10.25 12.38
CA ASP A 1201 -54.25 -9.98 12.81
C ASP A 1201 -54.39 -8.92 13.92
N ASP A 1202 -53.32 -8.63 14.66
CA ASP A 1202 -53.28 -7.61 15.70
C ASP A 1202 -52.87 -6.23 15.14
N MET A 1203 -53.85 -5.44 14.68
CA MET A 1203 -53.66 -4.00 14.43
C MET A 1203 -53.19 -3.31 15.71
N ILE A 1204 -51.91 -2.91 15.76
CA ILE A 1204 -51.24 -2.00 16.72
C ILE A 1204 -51.92 -1.87 18.09
N PRO A 1205 -51.27 -2.22 19.21
CA PRO A 1205 -51.72 -1.80 20.54
C PRO A 1205 -51.37 -0.32 20.74
N LEU A 1206 -52.03 0.57 20.00
CA LEU A 1206 -52.20 1.99 20.36
C LEU A 1206 -53.16 2.11 21.56
N SER A 1207 -53.91 1.06 21.88
CA SER A 1207 -54.65 0.96 23.13
C SER A 1207 -53.74 0.43 24.24
N THR A 1208 -53.50 1.27 25.24
CA THR A 1208 -53.15 0.80 26.58
C THR A 1208 -54.29 -0.11 27.06
N ASN A 1209 -53.97 -1.38 27.30
CA ASN A 1209 -54.84 -2.47 27.79
C ASN A 1209 -55.61 -3.25 26.70
N GLY A 1210 -55.00 -4.32 26.21
CA GLY A 1210 -55.69 -5.41 25.52
C GLY A 1210 -54.95 -6.72 25.80
N THR A 1211 -55.46 -7.51 26.73
CA THR A 1211 -55.01 -8.88 27.00
C THR A 1211 -55.33 -9.77 25.79
N LEU A 1212 -54.31 -10.32 25.13
CA LEU A 1212 -54.45 -11.52 24.29
C LEU A 1212 -54.71 -12.71 25.22
N ASN A 1213 -55.89 -13.33 25.08
CA ASN A 1213 -56.28 -14.60 25.70
C ASN A 1213 -56.20 -15.71 24.66
#